data_AF-A0A182PVD4-F1
#
_entry.id   AF-A0A182PVD4-F1
#
_cell.length_a   1.000
_cell.length_b   1.000
_cell.length_c   1.000
_cell.angle_alpha   90.00
_cell.angle_beta   90.00
_cell.angle_gamma   90.00
#
_symmetry.space_group_name_H-M   'P 1'
#
loop_
_entity.id
_entity.type
_entity.pdbx_description
1 polymer ?
#
loop_
_entity_poly.entity_id
_entity_poly.type
_entity_poly.pdbx_seq_one_letter_code
_entity_poly.pdbx_strand_id
1 'polypeptide(L)'
;ANKKDKRGIVELNNGYDQYYGGYDGYYGNDYQHQVTNHVTVTKKVAVPYPVPVEKQVPVAVKVPVPVHVEKQVPVVVEKKVPVYIEKKVPVHVDRPYPVPVKVPVKVPVYHKQVVEVAKPYPVPIEKSYPVYVKEPQYIHKTVPSTVYEHDSSVYGSPVSYDHKPLQDRWWKLCNNTKSDSKRHRMTTRNSRGLTVGHLATVLLIVVGCPSLVKANASDDYYDDVSSREGTIEEVMHHSARSTPESSSYVVSVVEFHPEPMTMPIEQRTQFHLTEYSRLIRSPEAKPADIIVFPELTLNSLSDTVFVPDPAQRIAPCDDHGTILVTLSCLAREVSKYLVINLSEQFYLQHQAETVRYNTDVVFDRNGTVIARYRKYNLFKEPGTSITSSPELVSFETDFGVHFGVFTCFDILFALPTLELVKHGLRDFVFPAFWTSEPPFLTSTQIFESWAYANDANLIVAGTNYGPSGATGTGVFNGRNGALLTHYTGQPTRAVYTVTVPKSGLGNITRYHSLTSDVLEVPIAEPTGHRLPGYDLENVRLGRDFLEQFTTIQLNPIWQQDAIGQIVCSGMFCCDFSLSLTVDNDREQTHHYRLAVFDGVRTFQGFADAHVSICGVIACANQSIASCGLMLRHNSEYLQFNSISITGQFIANGTLAMPSTLDMRMYSYDASHYGFTAEINYSTNVQIVTMNLTTPISDMQTFGIYAFNHKEFEFYNPIERPGTTTPEADPDDDGGTTTGKKPTAAALLLAGVLLAVRQLIAQ
;
A
#
# COMPACT_ATOMS: atom_id res chain seq x y z
N ALA A 1 -5.20 31.77 -54.42
CA ALA A 1 -4.16 32.82 -54.60
C ALA A 1 -4.44 33.97 -53.63
N ASN A 2 -3.38 34.62 -53.12
CA ASN A 2 -3.30 35.90 -52.39
C ASN A 2 -4.21 36.22 -51.17
N LYS A 3 -3.53 36.58 -50.07
CA LYS A 3 -4.03 37.20 -48.83
C LYS A 3 -4.29 38.71 -48.99
N LYS A 4 -5.13 39.27 -48.08
CA LYS A 4 -4.87 40.44 -47.20
C LYS A 4 -6.11 40.61 -46.27
N ASP A 5 -6.02 40.55 -44.93
CA ASP A 5 -5.50 41.55 -43.96
C ASP A 5 -6.24 42.91 -44.03
N LYS A 6 -6.70 43.59 -42.95
CA LYS A 6 -6.55 43.40 -41.48
C LYS A 6 -7.46 44.38 -40.68
N ARG A 7 -7.47 44.24 -39.33
CA ARG A 7 -8.04 45.09 -38.22
C ARG A 7 -9.42 44.64 -37.69
N GLY A 8 -9.66 44.44 -36.38
CA GLY A 8 -8.74 44.24 -35.24
C GLY A 8 -9.19 44.83 -33.89
N ILE A 9 -9.42 43.96 -32.89
CA ILE A 9 -9.39 44.20 -31.42
C ILE A 9 -10.54 45.12 -30.91
N VAL A 10 -11.37 44.73 -29.94
CA VAL A 10 -11.11 44.65 -28.47
C VAL A 10 -12.01 43.56 -27.82
N GLU A 11 -11.49 42.89 -26.79
CA GLU A 11 -12.20 41.95 -25.91
C GLU A 11 -13.20 42.66 -24.98
N LEU A 12 -14.24 41.97 -24.49
CA LEU A 12 -14.64 41.92 -23.06
C LEU A 12 -16.01 41.26 -22.86
N ASN A 13 -16.15 40.57 -21.72
CA ASN A 13 -17.38 40.29 -20.98
C ASN A 13 -18.51 39.49 -21.67
N ASN A 14 -18.44 38.16 -21.53
CA ASN A 14 -19.64 37.41 -21.13
C ASN A 14 -19.80 37.56 -19.61
N GLY A 15 -20.78 38.32 -19.18
CA GLY A 15 -21.16 38.48 -17.78
C GLY A 15 -22.58 39.00 -17.67
N TYR A 16 -23.27 38.60 -16.59
CA TYR A 16 -24.65 38.95 -16.22
C TYR A 16 -25.74 38.35 -17.13
N ASP A 17 -26.86 37.84 -16.60
CA ASP A 17 -27.17 37.21 -15.30
C ASP A 17 -28.52 36.45 -15.51
N GLN A 18 -28.91 35.44 -14.72
CA GLN A 18 -29.84 35.54 -13.56
C GLN A 18 -31.09 36.44 -13.77
N TYR A 19 -32.23 36.33 -13.07
CA TYR A 19 -32.57 35.92 -11.71
C TYR A 19 -34.01 35.28 -11.77
N TYR A 20 -34.33 34.11 -11.18
CA TYR A 20 -34.68 33.81 -9.76
C TYR A 20 -36.08 34.28 -9.29
N GLY A 21 -36.51 33.69 -8.16
CA GLY A 21 -37.61 34.14 -7.29
C GLY A 21 -38.08 32.99 -6.39
N GLY A 22 -37.83 32.94 -5.08
CA GLY A 22 -37.32 33.98 -4.18
C GLY A 22 -38.47 34.74 -3.53
N TYR A 23 -39.00 34.21 -2.43
CA TYR A 23 -40.05 34.83 -1.61
C TYR A 23 -39.44 35.44 -0.35
N ASP A 24 -39.68 36.72 -0.11
CA ASP A 24 -39.72 37.31 1.24
C ASP A 24 -40.45 38.66 1.19
N GLY A 25 -41.04 39.12 2.31
CA GLY A 25 -41.92 40.29 2.31
C GLY A 25 -41.92 41.13 3.59
N TYR A 26 -41.72 42.45 3.40
CA TYR A 26 -42.28 43.62 4.12
C TYR A 26 -42.48 43.57 5.66
N TYR A 27 -42.11 44.62 6.42
CA TYR A 27 -42.74 45.95 6.36
C TYR A 27 -41.92 47.06 7.04
N GLY A 28 -42.12 48.32 6.61
CA GLY A 28 -41.54 49.50 7.26
C GLY A 28 -41.99 50.86 6.70
N ASN A 29 -43.21 51.27 7.05
CA ASN A 29 -43.79 52.64 7.11
C ASN A 29 -43.39 53.77 6.13
N ASP A 30 -44.41 54.47 5.63
CA ASP A 30 -44.32 55.89 5.24
C ASP A 30 -45.65 56.62 5.56
N TYR A 31 -45.62 57.93 5.83
CA TYR A 31 -46.79 58.72 6.28
C TYR A 31 -46.87 60.13 5.66
N GLN A 32 -48.08 60.47 5.16
CA GLN A 32 -48.60 61.82 4.87
C GLN A 32 -47.99 62.58 3.65
N HIS A 33 -48.72 63.38 2.85
CA HIS A 33 -50.10 63.91 2.95
C HIS A 33 -50.86 63.90 1.60
N GLN A 34 -52.19 63.70 1.68
CA GLN A 34 -53.34 64.38 1.03
C GLN A 34 -53.12 65.16 -0.31
N VAL A 35 -54.01 65.15 -1.33
CA VAL A 35 -55.47 65.39 -1.30
C VAL A 35 -56.21 64.62 -2.43
N THR A 36 -57.52 64.41 -2.24
CA THR A 36 -58.51 63.66 -3.05
C THR A 36 -58.81 64.14 -4.49
N ASN A 37 -59.23 63.20 -5.35
CA ASN A 37 -60.32 63.40 -6.34
C ASN A 37 -61.02 62.07 -6.68
N HIS A 38 -62.36 62.05 -6.70
CA HIS A 38 -63.18 60.88 -7.04
C HIS A 38 -63.55 60.84 -8.53
N VAL A 39 -63.38 59.70 -9.22
CA VAL A 39 -64.10 59.37 -10.47
C VAL A 39 -64.42 57.87 -10.54
N THR A 40 -65.59 57.54 -11.12
CA THR A 40 -66.31 56.26 -11.06
C THR A 40 -65.67 55.09 -11.82
N VAL A 41 -65.87 53.87 -11.29
CA VAL A 41 -65.42 52.58 -11.86
C VAL A 41 -66.27 52.14 -13.06
N THR A 42 -65.63 51.77 -14.18
CA THR A 42 -66.29 51.14 -15.34
C THR A 42 -65.72 49.75 -15.63
N LYS A 43 -66.32 48.71 -15.05
CA LYS A 43 -65.90 47.31 -15.25
C LYS A 43 -66.33 46.80 -16.64
N LYS A 44 -65.43 46.84 -17.63
CA LYS A 44 -65.61 46.13 -18.90
C LYS A 44 -65.03 44.71 -18.81
N VAL A 45 -65.89 43.71 -18.88
CA VAL A 45 -65.49 42.30 -19.00
C VAL A 45 -65.32 41.98 -20.48
N ALA A 46 -64.14 41.47 -20.86
CA ALA A 46 -63.89 40.97 -22.21
C ALA A 46 -64.23 39.47 -22.29
N VAL A 47 -65.00 39.09 -23.31
CA VAL A 47 -65.36 37.69 -23.60
C VAL A 47 -64.27 37.09 -24.51
N PRO A 48 -63.82 35.84 -24.30
CA PRO A 48 -62.74 35.25 -25.09
C PRO A 48 -63.20 34.95 -26.53
N TYR A 49 -62.33 35.25 -27.49
CA TYR A 49 -62.46 34.86 -28.90
C TYR A 49 -61.47 33.74 -29.23
N PRO A 50 -61.82 32.78 -30.12
CA PRO A 50 -60.94 31.67 -30.46
C PRO A 50 -59.81 32.13 -31.39
N VAL A 51 -58.56 31.82 -31.04
CA VAL A 51 -57.40 31.97 -31.92
C VAL A 51 -57.16 30.63 -32.63
N PRO A 52 -57.05 30.60 -33.98
CA PRO A 52 -56.77 29.36 -34.70
C PRO A 52 -55.33 28.88 -34.43
N VAL A 53 -55.19 27.61 -34.07
CA VAL A 53 -53.88 26.97 -33.86
C VAL A 53 -53.36 26.43 -35.19
N GLU A 54 -52.28 27.02 -35.71
CA GLU A 54 -51.59 26.47 -36.87
C GLU A 54 -50.86 25.16 -36.52
N LYS A 55 -51.29 24.07 -37.16
CA LYS A 55 -50.74 22.74 -36.94
C LYS A 55 -49.45 22.56 -37.75
N GLN A 56 -48.31 22.90 -37.15
CA GLN A 56 -46.97 22.55 -37.67
C GLN A 56 -46.88 21.03 -37.86
N VAL A 57 -46.86 20.57 -39.13
CA VAL A 57 -46.65 19.16 -39.47
C VAL A 57 -45.13 18.93 -39.53
N PRO A 58 -44.56 18.03 -38.72
CA PRO A 58 -43.13 17.76 -38.78
C PRO A 58 -42.77 17.11 -40.12
N VAL A 59 -41.96 17.80 -40.92
CA VAL A 59 -41.36 17.25 -42.14
C VAL A 59 -40.36 16.16 -41.75
N ALA A 60 -40.55 14.95 -42.26
CA ALA A 60 -39.68 13.82 -41.95
C ALA A 60 -38.27 14.04 -42.52
N VAL A 61 -37.32 14.35 -41.64
CA VAL A 61 -35.89 14.33 -41.96
C VAL A 61 -35.49 12.88 -42.24
N LYS A 62 -35.03 12.60 -43.46
CA LYS A 62 -34.48 11.29 -43.82
C LYS A 62 -33.15 11.06 -43.10
N VAL A 63 -33.19 10.41 -41.95
CA VAL A 63 -32.02 9.82 -41.31
C VAL A 63 -31.40 8.80 -42.29
N PRO A 64 -30.08 8.81 -42.55
CA PRO A 64 -29.43 7.76 -43.32
C PRO A 64 -29.68 6.40 -42.67
N VAL A 65 -30.20 5.44 -43.45
CA VAL A 65 -30.46 4.08 -42.95
C VAL A 65 -29.12 3.48 -42.49
N PRO A 66 -29.02 2.94 -41.26
CA PRO A 66 -27.80 2.26 -40.85
C PRO A 66 -27.61 1.02 -41.74
N VAL A 67 -26.47 0.97 -42.44
CA VAL A 67 -26.06 -0.20 -43.21
C VAL A 67 -25.96 -1.37 -42.23
N HIS A 68 -26.73 -2.44 -42.47
CA HIS A 68 -26.58 -3.68 -41.75
C HIS A 68 -25.20 -4.27 -42.06
N VAL A 69 -24.25 -4.06 -41.15
CA VAL A 69 -23.10 -4.96 -41.02
C VAL A 69 -23.65 -6.19 -40.32
N GLU A 70 -23.72 -7.32 -41.04
CA GLU A 70 -24.01 -8.62 -40.43
C GLU A 70 -22.89 -8.94 -39.44
N LYS A 71 -23.14 -8.61 -38.18
CA LYS A 71 -22.27 -8.99 -37.07
C LYS A 71 -22.38 -10.50 -36.95
N GLN A 72 -21.37 -11.23 -37.43
CA GLN A 72 -21.34 -12.68 -37.29
C GLN A 72 -21.49 -13.02 -35.81
N VAL A 73 -22.62 -13.63 -35.47
CA VAL A 73 -22.88 -14.09 -34.10
C VAL A 73 -21.86 -15.19 -33.84
N PRO A 74 -21.02 -15.09 -32.78
CA PRO A 74 -20.15 -16.20 -32.42
C PRO A 74 -21.05 -17.40 -32.09
N VAL A 75 -20.92 -18.47 -32.87
CA VAL A 75 -21.69 -19.70 -32.66
C VAL A 75 -21.39 -20.17 -31.25
N VAL A 76 -22.43 -20.25 -30.42
CA VAL A 76 -22.32 -20.79 -29.06
C VAL A 76 -22.01 -22.28 -29.19
N VAL A 77 -20.73 -22.62 -29.09
CA VAL A 77 -20.30 -24.00 -28.93
C VAL A 77 -20.74 -24.43 -27.53
N GLU A 78 -21.81 -25.22 -27.46
CA GLU A 78 -22.22 -25.87 -26.22
C GLU A 78 -21.10 -26.78 -25.71
N LYS A 79 -20.23 -26.24 -24.85
CA LYS A 79 -19.34 -27.05 -24.02
C LYS A 79 -20.24 -27.89 -23.12
N LYS A 80 -20.40 -29.17 -23.48
CA LYS A 80 -21.02 -30.17 -22.61
C LYS A 80 -20.25 -30.22 -21.30
N VAL A 81 -20.81 -29.61 -20.26
CA VAL A 81 -20.29 -29.71 -18.90
C VAL A 81 -20.31 -31.19 -18.52
N PRO A 82 -19.20 -31.76 -18.02
CA PRO A 82 -19.21 -33.12 -17.50
C PRO A 82 -20.14 -33.15 -16.28
N VAL A 83 -21.30 -33.81 -16.44
CA VAL A 83 -22.20 -34.06 -15.32
C VAL A 83 -21.51 -35.04 -14.37
N TYR A 84 -21.13 -34.56 -13.19
CA TYR A 84 -20.60 -35.40 -12.13
C TYR A 84 -21.71 -36.33 -11.63
N ILE A 85 -21.67 -37.58 -12.08
CA ILE A 85 -22.51 -38.64 -11.54
C ILE A 85 -21.93 -39.05 -10.20
N GLU A 86 -22.60 -38.68 -9.11
CA GLU A 86 -22.26 -39.15 -7.76
C GLU A 86 -22.36 -40.68 -7.68
N LYS A 87 -21.21 -41.33 -7.82
CA LYS A 87 -21.10 -42.77 -7.69
C LYS A 87 -21.11 -43.10 -6.19
N LYS A 88 -22.31 -43.29 -5.62
CA LYS A 88 -22.50 -43.65 -4.21
C LYS A 88 -21.58 -44.83 -3.83
N VAL A 89 -20.55 -44.54 -3.05
CA VAL A 89 -19.67 -45.54 -2.47
C VAL A 89 -20.49 -46.29 -1.41
N PRO A 90 -20.63 -47.63 -1.49
CA PRO A 90 -21.28 -48.38 -0.44
C PRO A 90 -20.44 -48.29 0.83
N VAL A 91 -21.02 -47.70 1.89
CA VAL A 91 -20.40 -47.64 3.21
C VAL A 91 -20.23 -49.06 3.74
N HIS A 92 -18.98 -49.50 3.87
CA HIS A 92 -18.69 -50.79 4.49
C HIS A 92 -18.89 -50.66 6.01
N VAL A 93 -19.79 -51.49 6.56
CA VAL A 93 -19.97 -51.60 8.02
C VAL A 93 -18.90 -52.55 8.57
N ASP A 94 -18.06 -52.06 9.46
CA ASP A 94 -17.03 -52.86 10.11
C ASP A 94 -17.62 -53.97 11.00
N ARG A 95 -17.13 -55.19 10.81
CA ARG A 95 -17.27 -56.32 11.74
C ARG A 95 -15.96 -57.12 11.78
N PRO A 96 -15.66 -57.79 12.92
CA PRO A 96 -14.33 -57.73 13.50
C PRO A 96 -13.28 -58.70 12.92
N TYR A 97 -12.02 -58.33 13.16
CA TYR A 97 -10.76 -59.01 12.84
C TYR A 97 -10.77 -60.55 12.89
N PRO A 98 -9.97 -61.16 12.00
CA PRO A 98 -8.95 -62.09 12.49
C PRO A 98 -7.56 -61.96 11.83
N VAL A 99 -6.53 -61.89 12.70
CA VAL A 99 -5.16 -62.46 12.66
C VAL A 99 -4.38 -62.50 11.32
N PRO A 100 -3.13 -61.97 11.27
CA PRO A 100 -2.36 -61.86 10.02
C PRO A 100 -1.71 -63.18 9.56
N VAL A 101 -1.87 -63.51 8.28
CA VAL A 101 -1.06 -64.53 7.57
C VAL A 101 -0.09 -63.82 6.62
N LYS A 102 1.21 -64.10 6.75
CA LYS A 102 2.24 -63.57 5.85
C LYS A 102 2.18 -64.27 4.49
N VAL A 103 1.91 -63.52 3.43
CA VAL A 103 1.94 -63.97 2.02
C VAL A 103 3.03 -63.19 1.29
N PRO A 104 3.86 -63.82 0.43
CA PRO A 104 5.07 -63.19 -0.09
C PRO A 104 4.82 -62.01 -1.04
N VAL A 105 5.72 -61.03 -0.97
CA VAL A 105 5.74 -59.81 -1.80
C VAL A 105 5.85 -60.18 -3.28
N LYS A 106 4.91 -59.69 -4.10
CA LYS A 106 5.06 -59.68 -5.57
C LYS A 106 5.87 -58.46 -5.99
N VAL A 107 7.01 -58.71 -6.62
CA VAL A 107 7.79 -57.68 -7.33
C VAL A 107 6.96 -57.14 -8.50
N PRO A 108 6.86 -55.82 -8.72
CA PRO A 108 6.16 -55.27 -9.87
C PRO A 108 6.89 -55.64 -11.17
N VAL A 109 6.18 -56.32 -12.07
CA VAL A 109 6.65 -56.60 -13.43
C VAL A 109 6.40 -55.37 -14.29
N TYR A 110 7.48 -54.72 -14.75
CA TYR A 110 7.39 -53.59 -15.66
C TYR A 110 6.94 -54.04 -17.06
N HIS A 111 5.71 -53.72 -17.43
CA HIS A 111 5.26 -53.85 -18.82
C HIS A 111 5.84 -52.70 -19.65
N LYS A 112 6.74 -53.01 -20.60
CA LYS A 112 7.19 -52.03 -21.60
C LYS A 112 6.04 -51.69 -22.53
N GLN A 113 5.44 -50.52 -22.33
CA GLN A 113 4.47 -49.95 -23.26
C GLN A 113 5.24 -49.42 -24.48
N VAL A 114 5.06 -50.05 -25.64
CA VAL A 114 5.64 -49.57 -26.90
C VAL A 114 4.75 -48.45 -27.42
N VAL A 115 5.26 -47.22 -27.38
CA VAL A 115 4.59 -46.06 -27.99
C VAL A 115 4.96 -46.04 -29.47
N GLU A 116 3.97 -46.18 -30.35
CA GLU A 116 4.18 -45.99 -31.79
C GLU A 116 4.41 -44.50 -32.08
N VAL A 117 5.66 -44.15 -32.40
CA VAL A 117 6.01 -42.80 -32.85
C VAL A 117 5.46 -42.59 -34.25
N ALA A 118 4.55 -41.62 -34.40
CA ALA A 118 4.00 -41.24 -35.69
C ALA A 118 5.11 -40.81 -36.66
N LYS A 119 5.17 -41.46 -37.84
CA LYS A 119 6.14 -41.09 -38.88
C LYS A 119 5.77 -39.72 -39.47
N PRO A 120 6.73 -38.81 -39.69
CA PRO A 120 6.45 -37.52 -40.31
C PRO A 120 5.98 -37.71 -41.75
N TYR A 121 4.88 -37.05 -42.11
CA TYR A 121 4.42 -36.96 -43.49
C TYR A 121 5.04 -35.72 -44.18
N PRO A 122 5.39 -35.79 -45.48
CA PRO A 122 5.96 -34.66 -46.19
C PRO A 122 4.90 -33.57 -46.43
N VAL A 123 5.17 -32.37 -45.93
CA VAL A 123 4.37 -31.17 -46.23
C VAL A 123 4.86 -30.57 -47.56
N PRO A 124 3.97 -30.30 -48.54
CA PRO A 124 4.37 -29.63 -49.77
C PRO A 124 4.74 -28.17 -49.50
N ILE A 125 5.98 -27.82 -49.81
CA ILE A 125 6.50 -26.45 -49.68
C ILE A 125 6.11 -25.65 -50.93
N GLU A 126 5.36 -24.56 -50.78
CA GLU A 126 5.13 -23.62 -51.87
C GLU A 126 6.44 -22.93 -52.27
N LYS A 127 6.82 -23.04 -53.55
CA LYS A 127 7.99 -22.35 -54.09
C LYS A 127 7.65 -20.89 -54.34
N SER A 128 8.16 -19.99 -53.50
CA SER A 128 8.15 -18.55 -53.74
C SER A 128 8.92 -18.21 -55.03
N TYR A 129 8.24 -17.59 -56.00
CA TYR A 129 8.88 -17.01 -57.18
C TYR A 129 9.42 -15.60 -56.86
N PRO A 130 10.57 -15.19 -57.45
CA PRO A 130 11.12 -13.86 -57.22
C PRO A 130 10.24 -12.77 -57.87
N VAL A 131 9.78 -11.83 -57.06
CA VAL A 131 9.12 -10.60 -57.54
C VAL A 131 10.20 -9.55 -57.82
N TYR A 132 10.36 -9.16 -59.08
CA TYR A 132 11.29 -8.09 -59.47
C TYR A 132 10.75 -6.73 -59.05
N VAL A 133 11.30 -6.18 -57.95
CA VAL A 133 11.11 -4.78 -57.56
C VAL A 133 12.05 -3.92 -58.41
N LYS A 134 11.52 -2.87 -59.05
CA LYS A 134 12.34 -1.89 -59.77
C LYS A 134 13.14 -1.03 -58.78
N GLU A 135 14.43 -0.87 -59.03
CA GLU A 135 15.33 -0.05 -58.22
C GLU A 135 14.88 1.42 -58.15
N PRO A 136 15.01 2.09 -56.98
CA PRO A 136 14.77 3.51 -56.88
C PRO A 136 15.93 4.30 -57.53
N GLN A 137 15.60 5.21 -58.45
CA GLN A 137 16.58 6.17 -58.96
C GLN A 137 16.88 7.25 -57.92
N TYR A 138 18.14 7.32 -57.48
CA TYR A 138 18.62 8.36 -56.57
C TYR A 138 18.89 9.66 -57.33
N ILE A 139 18.17 10.72 -56.99
CA ILE A 139 18.44 12.08 -57.49
C ILE A 139 19.45 12.74 -56.55
N HIS A 140 20.69 12.89 -57.01
CA HIS A 140 21.71 13.65 -56.27
C HIS A 140 21.37 15.15 -56.28
N LYS A 141 21.12 15.71 -55.10
CA LYS A 141 21.01 17.16 -54.88
C LYS A 141 22.28 17.66 -54.18
N THR A 142 23.11 18.40 -54.90
CA THR A 142 24.34 18.97 -54.36
C THR A 142 24.04 20.11 -53.39
N VAL A 143 24.74 20.12 -52.26
CA VAL A 143 24.79 21.22 -51.29
C VAL A 143 26.28 21.50 -51.05
N PRO A 144 26.77 22.73 -51.22
CA PRO A 144 28.18 23.04 -51.01
C PRO A 144 28.52 23.08 -49.51
N SER A 145 29.61 22.41 -49.13
CA SER A 145 30.23 22.52 -47.81
C SER A 145 31.73 22.74 -48.00
N THR A 146 32.30 23.71 -47.29
CA THR A 146 33.72 24.04 -47.33
C THR A 146 34.52 23.17 -46.36
N VAL A 147 35.53 22.48 -46.88
CA VAL A 147 36.47 21.65 -46.11
C VAL A 147 37.70 22.48 -45.73
N TYR A 148 38.22 22.25 -44.52
CA TYR A 148 39.64 22.47 -44.21
C TYR A 148 40.24 21.13 -43.81
N GLU A 149 41.33 20.75 -44.48
CA GLU A 149 42.09 19.54 -44.20
C GLU A 149 42.96 19.72 -42.96
N HIS A 150 43.31 18.60 -42.31
CA HIS A 150 44.61 18.48 -41.65
C HIS A 150 45.16 17.07 -41.84
N ASP A 151 46.40 17.01 -42.31
CA ASP A 151 47.13 15.79 -42.67
C ASP A 151 47.94 15.24 -41.48
N SER A 152 48.35 13.98 -41.61
CA SER A 152 49.02 13.16 -40.60
C SER A 152 50.55 13.14 -40.74
N SER A 153 51.28 12.97 -39.64
CA SER A 153 52.61 12.32 -39.65
C SER A 153 53.08 11.92 -38.24
N VAL A 154 54.09 11.04 -38.22
CA VAL A 154 54.56 10.19 -37.10
C VAL A 154 55.90 10.69 -36.56
N TYR A 155 56.21 10.51 -35.26
CA TYR A 155 57.48 9.93 -34.74
C TYR A 155 57.63 9.97 -33.19
N GLY A 156 58.21 8.90 -32.62
CA GLY A 156 59.15 9.01 -31.47
C GLY A 156 58.64 8.76 -30.03
N SER A 157 59.22 7.76 -29.38
CA SER A 157 59.32 7.60 -27.89
C SER A 157 60.82 7.59 -27.52
N PRO A 158 61.26 7.49 -26.24
CA PRO A 158 60.56 7.53 -24.94
C PRO A 158 61.22 8.51 -23.90
N VAL A 159 60.81 8.50 -22.62
CA VAL A 159 61.64 8.50 -21.37
C VAL A 159 60.84 8.90 -20.09
N SER A 160 61.33 8.40 -18.95
CA SER A 160 60.90 8.34 -17.52
C SER A 160 60.19 9.51 -16.79
N TYR A 161 59.45 9.13 -15.71
CA TYR A 161 59.30 9.73 -14.34
C TYR A 161 59.51 11.26 -14.16
N ASP A 162 58.66 12.02 -13.44
CA ASP A 162 58.46 11.87 -11.97
C ASP A 162 57.24 12.66 -11.37
N HIS A 163 57.14 12.70 -10.03
CA HIS A 163 56.03 13.13 -9.14
C HIS A 163 55.44 14.59 -9.20
N LYS A 164 54.11 14.69 -8.92
CA LYS A 164 53.30 15.58 -8.00
C LYS A 164 53.89 16.93 -7.42
N PRO A 165 53.08 17.84 -6.81
CA PRO A 165 51.68 18.32 -7.01
C PRO A 165 51.51 19.88 -6.80
N LEU A 166 50.29 20.37 -6.46
CA LEU A 166 49.88 21.73 -5.99
C LEU A 166 49.78 22.83 -7.09
N GLN A 167 48.66 23.54 -7.32
CA GLN A 167 47.78 24.38 -6.46
C GLN A 167 48.34 25.79 -6.20
N ASP A 168 47.93 26.82 -6.96
CA ASP A 168 47.16 27.99 -6.44
C ASP A 168 46.83 29.13 -7.47
N ARG A 169 45.65 29.75 -7.26
CA ARG A 169 45.28 31.20 -7.33
C ARG A 169 45.42 32.10 -8.59
N TRP A 170 44.24 32.54 -9.06
CA TRP A 170 43.74 33.95 -9.20
C TRP A 170 44.41 35.03 -10.11
N TRP A 171 43.56 35.52 -11.04
CA TRP A 171 43.14 36.94 -11.23
C TRP A 171 43.70 37.82 -12.38
N LYS A 172 42.76 38.14 -13.30
CA LYS A 172 42.60 39.31 -14.18
C LYS A 172 43.79 39.84 -14.99
N LEU A 173 43.58 39.82 -16.32
CA LEU A 173 43.90 40.95 -17.18
C LEU A 173 42.68 41.89 -17.34
N CYS A 174 42.96 43.18 -17.49
CA CYS A 174 41.97 44.26 -17.56
C CYS A 174 41.76 44.81 -18.99
N ASN A 175 40.65 45.54 -19.16
CA ASN A 175 40.42 46.63 -20.11
C ASN A 175 40.40 46.35 -21.62
N ASN A 176 39.21 46.52 -22.21
CA ASN A 176 38.79 47.73 -22.95
C ASN A 176 37.29 47.54 -23.33
N THR A 177 36.41 48.54 -23.49
CA THR A 177 36.53 49.88 -24.10
C THR A 177 35.65 50.96 -23.43
N LYS A 178 35.78 52.21 -23.92
CA LYS A 178 35.16 53.45 -23.41
C LYS A 178 33.72 53.72 -23.89
N SER A 179 32.99 54.48 -23.07
CA SER A 179 32.14 55.70 -23.31
C SER A 179 31.41 55.88 -24.67
N ASP A 180 30.27 56.58 -24.76
CA ASP A 180 29.95 57.86 -24.09
C ASP A 180 28.44 58.22 -24.20
N SER A 181 27.87 58.96 -23.24
CA SER A 181 26.90 60.07 -23.47
C SER A 181 26.33 60.69 -22.17
N LYS A 182 26.20 62.02 -22.18
CA LYS A 182 25.87 62.99 -21.09
C LYS A 182 24.36 62.99 -20.75
N ARG A 183 23.91 63.08 -19.47
CA ARG A 183 23.98 64.13 -18.42
C ARG A 183 23.05 65.34 -18.65
N HIS A 184 22.09 65.56 -17.73
CA HIS A 184 21.56 66.89 -17.32
C HIS A 184 21.16 66.93 -15.82
N ARG A 185 21.00 68.14 -15.26
CA ARG A 185 20.80 68.52 -13.82
C ARG A 185 19.38 69.15 -13.68
N MET A 186 18.71 69.34 -12.54
CA MET A 186 19.13 69.98 -11.27
C MET A 186 18.00 69.99 -10.20
N THR A 187 18.34 70.23 -8.90
CA THR A 187 17.50 70.82 -7.78
C THR A 187 16.22 70.07 -7.30
N THR A 188 15.76 70.01 -6.03
CA THR A 188 16.07 70.56 -4.66
C THR A 188 15.09 69.90 -3.63
N ARG A 189 15.15 69.95 -2.28
CA ARG A 189 16.17 70.16 -1.21
C ARG A 189 15.47 70.25 0.19
N ASN A 190 15.79 69.40 1.17
CA ASN A 190 15.74 69.59 2.66
C ASN A 190 16.09 68.23 3.34
N SER A 191 17.07 67.99 4.24
CA SER A 191 17.58 68.65 5.48
C SER A 191 16.71 68.40 6.73
N ARG A 192 17.22 68.07 7.94
CA ARG A 192 18.57 67.78 8.49
C ARG A 192 18.41 67.27 9.95
N GLY A 193 19.42 66.64 10.57
CA GLY A 193 19.45 66.49 12.05
C GLY A 193 20.45 65.47 12.60
N LEU A 194 21.61 65.93 13.10
CA LEU A 194 22.68 65.11 13.70
C LEU A 194 23.62 66.06 14.48
N THR A 195 24.00 65.76 15.73
CA THR A 195 25.34 66.06 16.33
C THR A 195 25.51 65.51 17.76
N VAL A 196 26.77 65.41 18.20
CA VAL A 196 27.30 64.73 19.41
C VAL A 196 27.94 65.75 20.38
N GLY A 197 28.13 65.38 21.66
CA GLY A 197 28.98 66.07 22.65
C GLY A 197 29.65 65.09 23.64
N HIS A 198 30.82 65.43 24.19
CA HIS A 198 31.75 64.52 24.91
C HIS A 198 31.76 64.66 26.46
N LEU A 199 32.46 63.69 27.11
CA LEU A 199 33.40 63.80 28.27
C LEU A 199 33.06 63.14 29.65
N ALA A 200 34.02 62.31 30.09
CA ALA A 200 34.64 62.22 31.43
C ALA A 200 34.08 61.32 32.60
N THR A 201 34.89 60.30 32.94
CA THR A 201 35.33 59.81 34.28
C THR A 201 34.38 59.20 35.36
N VAL A 202 34.70 57.93 35.70
CA VAL A 202 34.85 57.31 37.05
C VAL A 202 33.65 57.25 38.03
N LEU A 203 33.13 56.05 38.33
CA LEU A 203 33.26 55.39 39.65
C LEU A 203 32.84 53.89 39.64
N LEU A 204 33.27 53.14 40.66
CA LEU A 204 32.90 51.74 40.93
C LEU A 204 31.51 51.59 41.56
N ILE A 205 30.87 50.42 41.42
CA ILE A 205 30.47 49.53 42.54
C ILE A 205 29.98 48.17 42.01
N VAL A 206 30.24 47.13 42.81
CA VAL A 206 30.00 45.70 42.53
C VAL A 206 28.63 45.25 43.06
N VAL A 207 27.98 44.27 42.41
CA VAL A 207 27.33 43.05 43.00
C VAL A 207 26.36 42.40 41.99
N GLY A 208 26.41 41.07 41.88
CA GLY A 208 25.23 40.23 41.56
C GLY A 208 24.99 39.84 40.09
N CYS A 209 25.66 38.77 39.63
CA CYS A 209 25.29 38.00 38.43
C CYS A 209 24.46 36.75 38.82
N PRO A 210 23.90 35.96 37.87
CA PRO A 210 23.76 36.19 36.42
C PRO A 210 22.35 35.90 35.84
N SER A 211 22.13 36.35 34.60
CA SER A 211 21.12 35.81 33.68
C SER A 211 21.81 35.29 32.42
N LEU A 212 21.23 34.25 31.80
CA LEU A 212 21.13 33.97 30.36
C LEU A 212 22.14 34.61 29.35
N VAL A 213 22.65 33.76 28.43
CA VAL A 213 22.83 33.97 26.95
C VAL A 213 24.18 33.52 26.36
N LYS A 214 24.06 32.66 25.33
CA LYS A 214 24.85 32.40 24.10
C LYS A 214 26.28 32.98 23.89
N ALA A 215 27.13 32.07 23.38
CA ALA A 215 28.05 32.16 22.22
C ALA A 215 29.43 32.86 22.30
N ASN A 216 30.45 32.09 21.87
CA ASN A 216 31.65 32.39 21.04
C ASN A 216 32.37 33.75 21.15
N ALA A 217 33.72 33.88 21.13
CA ALA A 217 34.85 32.94 21.05
C ALA A 217 36.18 33.71 21.36
N SER A 218 37.36 33.14 21.06
CA SER A 218 38.75 33.70 21.15
C SER A 218 39.31 33.96 22.56
N ASP A 219 40.61 33.82 22.88
CA ASP A 219 41.76 33.17 22.19
C ASP A 219 42.91 32.89 23.20
N ASP A 220 43.89 32.07 22.78
CA ASP A 220 45.30 31.97 23.23
C ASP A 220 45.71 31.63 24.70
N TYR A 221 46.28 30.43 24.87
CA TYR A 221 47.60 30.27 25.54
C TYR A 221 48.37 29.06 24.96
N TYR A 222 49.71 29.13 24.97
CA TYR A 222 50.62 28.29 24.16
C TYR A 222 51.36 27.19 24.97
N ASP A 223 52.02 26.30 24.21
CA ASP A 223 53.11 25.35 24.59
C ASP A 223 52.77 24.10 25.44
N ASP A 224 53.31 22.90 25.19
CA ASP A 224 54.01 22.31 24.01
C ASP A 224 54.06 20.74 24.18
N VAL A 225 54.51 20.04 23.13
CA VAL A 225 55.17 18.71 23.08
C VAL A 225 54.37 17.51 22.52
N SER A 226 54.81 17.12 21.31
CA SER A 226 54.91 15.75 20.76
C SER A 226 53.67 15.04 20.16
N SER A 227 53.35 15.46 18.93
CA SER A 227 53.21 14.57 17.75
C SER A 227 52.86 13.08 17.96
N ARG A 228 51.63 12.71 17.59
CA ARG A 228 51.33 11.48 16.84
C ARG A 228 50.17 11.75 15.90
N GLU A 229 50.37 11.46 14.61
CA GLU A 229 49.33 11.62 13.59
C GLU A 229 48.20 10.61 13.84
N GLY A 230 46.99 11.13 14.02
CA GLY A 230 45.75 10.36 14.00
C GLY A 230 44.82 11.04 12.99
N THR A 231 44.55 10.36 11.88
CA THR A 231 43.58 10.82 10.88
C THR A 231 42.20 10.99 11.51
N ILE A 232 41.48 12.03 11.08
CA ILE A 232 40.05 12.18 11.36
C ILE A 232 39.34 11.05 10.61
N GLU A 233 39.15 9.90 11.27
CA GLU A 233 38.14 8.94 10.82
C GLU A 233 36.76 9.57 11.00
N GLU A 234 35.95 9.41 9.96
CA GLU A 234 34.58 9.89 9.92
C GLU A 234 33.79 9.27 11.07
N VAL A 235 33.03 10.09 11.81
CA VAL A 235 31.87 9.60 12.56
C VAL A 235 30.76 9.28 11.55
N MET A 236 31.02 8.30 10.68
CA MET A 236 29.97 7.59 9.98
C MET A 236 29.21 6.78 11.02
N HIS A 237 27.99 7.22 11.34
CA HIS A 237 26.98 6.29 11.83
C HIS A 237 26.71 5.25 10.73
N HIS A 238 27.52 4.19 10.70
CA HIS A 238 27.08 2.92 10.15
C HIS A 238 25.88 2.47 10.98
N SER A 239 24.67 2.65 10.44
CA SER A 239 23.48 2.01 10.97
C SER A 239 23.78 0.52 11.05
N ALA A 240 23.82 -0.03 12.27
CA ALA A 240 24.24 -1.40 12.48
C ALA A 240 23.28 -2.33 11.73
N ARG A 241 23.81 -3.04 10.73
CA ARG A 241 23.07 -4.03 9.93
C ARG A 241 22.47 -5.07 10.86
N SER A 242 21.21 -5.42 10.62
CA SER A 242 20.53 -6.43 11.43
C SER A 242 21.23 -7.78 11.30
N THR A 243 21.30 -8.50 12.41
CA THR A 243 21.86 -9.86 12.52
C THR A 243 20.77 -10.84 12.91
N PRO A 244 20.97 -12.17 12.82
CA PRO A 244 20.00 -13.15 13.33
C PRO A 244 19.59 -12.91 14.80
N GLU A 245 20.55 -12.49 15.64
CA GLU A 245 20.38 -12.21 17.07
C GLU A 245 19.67 -10.89 17.37
N SER A 246 19.55 -9.99 16.39
CA SER A 246 18.83 -8.72 16.55
C SER A 246 17.34 -8.98 16.82
N SER A 247 16.73 -8.25 17.75
CA SER A 247 15.29 -8.37 18.08
C SER A 247 14.37 -7.78 17.01
N SER A 248 14.93 -6.98 16.11
CA SER A 248 14.23 -6.29 15.02
C SER A 248 15.06 -6.30 13.74
N TYR A 249 14.48 -5.80 12.66
CA TYR A 249 15.13 -5.53 11.38
C TYR A 249 14.61 -4.22 10.79
N VAL A 250 15.32 -3.61 9.83
CA VAL A 250 14.92 -2.31 9.26
C VAL A 250 14.44 -2.50 7.82
N VAL A 251 13.22 -2.03 7.52
CA VAL A 251 12.62 -2.07 6.18
C VAL A 251 12.48 -0.67 5.61
N SER A 252 12.65 -0.54 4.30
CA SER A 252 12.13 0.59 3.53
C SER A 252 10.98 0.13 2.64
N VAL A 253 9.85 0.83 2.70
CA VAL A 253 8.74 0.70 1.75
C VAL A 253 8.65 1.92 0.88
N VAL A 254 8.34 1.72 -0.41
CA VAL A 254 8.27 2.80 -1.39
C VAL A 254 6.81 3.03 -1.80
N GLU A 255 6.33 4.27 -1.67
CA GLU A 255 5.15 4.72 -2.40
C GLU A 255 5.62 5.31 -3.74
N PHE A 256 5.10 4.80 -4.87
CA PHE A 256 5.58 5.19 -6.21
C PHE A 256 4.46 5.61 -7.16
N HIS A 257 4.55 6.84 -7.68
CA HIS A 257 3.71 7.36 -8.76
C HIS A 257 4.28 6.98 -10.14
N PRO A 258 3.63 6.09 -10.92
CA PRO A 258 4.05 5.78 -12.28
C PRO A 258 3.62 6.89 -13.25
N GLU A 259 4.44 7.13 -14.28
CA GLU A 259 4.06 8.02 -15.39
C GLU A 259 2.89 7.45 -16.22
N PRO A 260 2.10 8.32 -16.88
CA PRO A 260 0.92 7.89 -17.66
C PRO A 260 1.22 6.81 -18.69
N MET A 261 0.24 5.91 -18.89
CA MET A 261 0.32 4.82 -19.89
C MET A 261 0.47 5.31 -21.35
N THR A 262 0.21 6.60 -21.61
CA THR A 262 0.40 7.26 -22.91
C THR A 262 1.87 7.56 -23.25
N MET A 263 2.77 7.52 -22.27
CA MET A 263 4.21 7.67 -22.49
C MET A 263 4.76 6.43 -23.22
N PRO A 264 5.68 6.58 -24.21
CA PRO A 264 6.30 5.44 -24.89
C PRO A 264 6.94 4.47 -23.89
N ILE A 265 6.66 3.18 -24.06
CA ILE A 265 6.93 2.14 -23.05
C ILE A 265 8.41 2.13 -22.62
N GLU A 266 9.34 2.03 -23.57
CA GLU A 266 10.79 2.04 -23.32
C GLU A 266 11.24 3.30 -22.57
N GLN A 267 10.76 4.48 -22.98
CA GLN A 267 11.09 5.75 -22.35
C GLN A 267 10.55 5.82 -20.92
N ARG A 268 9.33 5.33 -20.68
CA ARG A 268 8.70 5.26 -19.36
C ARG A 268 9.48 4.34 -18.44
N THR A 269 9.76 3.12 -18.87
CA THR A 269 10.46 2.11 -18.08
C THR A 269 11.90 2.55 -17.75
N GLN A 270 12.61 3.19 -18.69
CA GLN A 270 13.93 3.77 -18.43
C GLN A 270 13.87 4.92 -17.40
N PHE A 271 12.83 5.76 -17.46
CA PHE A 271 12.62 6.84 -16.50
C PHE A 271 12.26 6.29 -15.10
N HIS A 272 11.38 5.30 -15.02
CA HIS A 272 11.05 4.60 -13.77
C HIS A 272 12.27 3.91 -13.16
N LEU A 273 13.08 3.23 -13.96
CA LEU A 273 14.32 2.59 -13.50
C LEU A 273 15.32 3.62 -12.96
N THR A 274 15.35 4.83 -13.53
CA THR A 274 16.17 5.95 -13.05
C THR A 274 15.67 6.45 -11.68
N GLU A 275 14.35 6.60 -11.50
CA GLU A 275 13.77 7.00 -10.21
C GLU A 275 13.91 5.91 -9.14
N TYR A 276 13.72 4.63 -9.48
CA TYR A 276 14.03 3.49 -8.60
C TYR A 276 15.49 3.55 -8.14
N SER A 277 16.42 3.77 -9.07
CA SER A 277 17.85 3.93 -8.79
C SER A 277 18.16 5.11 -7.86
N ARG A 278 17.37 6.19 -7.92
CA ARG A 278 17.48 7.36 -7.05
C ARG A 278 16.94 7.06 -5.64
N LEU A 279 15.81 6.35 -5.55
CA LEU A 279 15.17 5.96 -4.30
C LEU A 279 16.01 4.92 -3.52
N ILE A 280 16.58 3.92 -4.20
CA ILE A 280 17.46 2.90 -3.59
C ILE A 280 18.72 3.54 -2.97
N ARG A 281 19.25 4.61 -3.59
CA ARG A 281 20.43 5.35 -3.11
C ARG A 281 20.09 6.50 -2.14
N SER A 282 18.82 6.70 -1.80
CA SER A 282 18.40 7.86 -1.02
C SER A 282 18.91 7.78 0.44
N PRO A 283 19.13 8.92 1.12
CA PRO A 283 19.50 8.93 2.54
C PRO A 283 18.52 8.14 3.42
N GLU A 284 17.24 8.19 3.10
CA GLU A 284 16.14 7.52 3.82
C GLU A 284 16.22 6.00 3.70
N ALA A 285 16.70 5.48 2.55
CA ALA A 285 16.92 4.05 2.32
C ALA A 285 18.20 3.49 2.97
N LYS A 286 19.17 4.35 3.36
CA LYS A 286 20.48 3.92 3.88
C LYS A 286 20.41 2.96 5.08
N PRO A 287 19.58 3.16 6.12
CA PRO A 287 19.58 2.27 7.29
C PRO A 287 18.85 0.93 7.06
N ALA A 288 18.13 0.75 5.95
CA ALA A 288 17.33 -0.46 5.72
C ALA A 288 18.16 -1.69 5.32
N ASP A 289 17.71 -2.87 5.76
CA ASP A 289 18.20 -4.17 5.31
C ASP A 289 17.54 -4.61 4.00
N ILE A 290 16.25 -4.27 3.83
CA ILE A 290 15.41 -4.65 2.71
C ILE A 290 14.59 -3.45 2.21
N ILE A 291 14.45 -3.30 0.89
CA ILE A 291 13.61 -2.29 0.24
C ILE A 291 12.54 -2.98 -0.61
N VAL A 292 11.27 -2.61 -0.40
CA VAL A 292 10.11 -3.15 -1.14
C VAL A 292 9.51 -2.09 -2.05
N PHE A 293 9.25 -2.46 -3.31
CA PHE A 293 8.67 -1.58 -4.34
C PHE A 293 7.27 -2.06 -4.78
N PRO A 294 6.40 -1.16 -5.31
CA PRO A 294 5.04 -1.52 -5.66
C PRO A 294 4.88 -2.37 -6.92
N GLU A 295 3.72 -3.04 -7.02
CA GLU A 295 3.29 -3.83 -8.16
C GLU A 295 3.17 -3.00 -9.45
N LEU A 296 3.68 -3.54 -10.57
CA LEU A 296 3.54 -3.05 -11.94
C LEU A 296 3.85 -1.56 -12.15
N THR A 297 4.75 -1.00 -11.33
CA THR A 297 5.19 0.40 -11.44
C THR A 297 6.51 0.59 -12.17
N LEU A 298 7.34 -0.45 -12.34
CA LEU A 298 8.62 -0.35 -13.03
C LEU A 298 8.48 -0.52 -14.55
N ASN A 299 8.33 -1.76 -15.03
CA ASN A 299 7.97 -2.08 -16.42
C ASN A 299 6.45 -2.34 -16.53
N SER A 300 5.96 -2.63 -17.73
CA SER A 300 4.55 -2.97 -17.97
C SER A 300 4.37 -4.35 -18.58
N LEU A 301 3.11 -4.79 -18.67
CA LEU A 301 2.71 -6.07 -19.26
C LEU A 301 3.11 -6.25 -20.75
N SER A 302 3.67 -5.20 -21.38
CA SER A 302 4.12 -5.20 -22.77
C SER A 302 5.63 -5.34 -22.95
N ASP A 303 6.44 -4.84 -22.02
CA ASP A 303 7.91 -4.81 -22.03
C ASP A 303 8.47 -5.77 -20.97
N THR A 304 8.34 -7.06 -21.27
CA THR A 304 8.67 -8.17 -20.39
C THR A 304 10.17 -8.42 -20.21
N VAL A 305 10.55 -8.93 -19.04
CA VAL A 305 11.94 -9.32 -18.71
C VAL A 305 12.05 -10.83 -18.45
N PHE A 306 13.17 -11.46 -18.80
CA PHE A 306 13.41 -12.88 -18.46
C PHE A 306 13.99 -12.99 -17.05
N VAL A 307 13.25 -13.56 -16.11
CA VAL A 307 13.72 -13.77 -14.72
C VAL A 307 14.36 -15.16 -14.61
N PRO A 308 15.63 -15.27 -14.14
CA PRO A 308 16.28 -16.56 -13.94
C PRO A 308 15.60 -17.37 -12.83
N ASP A 309 15.81 -18.69 -12.83
CA ASP A 309 15.31 -19.56 -11.76
C ASP A 309 16.12 -19.32 -10.47
N PRO A 310 15.49 -18.98 -9.33
CA PRO A 310 16.19 -18.77 -8.06
C PRO A 310 17.06 -19.96 -7.61
N ALA A 311 16.70 -21.20 -7.99
CA ALA A 311 17.49 -22.38 -7.68
C ALA A 311 18.89 -22.36 -8.34
N GLN A 312 19.08 -21.57 -9.40
CA GLN A 312 20.36 -21.40 -10.07
C GLN A 312 21.29 -20.40 -9.37
N ARG A 313 20.80 -19.63 -8.38
CA ARG A 313 21.56 -18.62 -7.61
C ARG A 313 22.37 -17.67 -8.52
N ILE A 314 21.75 -17.20 -9.59
CA ILE A 314 22.36 -16.26 -10.55
C ILE A 314 22.27 -14.83 -9.99
N ALA A 315 23.37 -14.07 -10.10
CA ALA A 315 23.39 -12.63 -9.91
C ALA A 315 23.49 -11.92 -11.28
N PRO A 316 22.39 -11.35 -11.82
CA PRO A 316 22.39 -10.73 -13.14
C PRO A 316 23.40 -9.58 -13.33
N CYS A 317 23.92 -8.97 -12.26
CA CYS A 317 24.92 -7.90 -12.33
C CYS A 317 26.23 -8.31 -13.05
N ASP A 318 26.51 -9.61 -13.14
CA ASP A 318 27.68 -10.14 -13.85
C ASP A 318 27.47 -10.25 -15.38
N ASP A 319 26.30 -9.84 -15.88
CA ASP A 319 25.92 -9.71 -17.29
C ASP A 319 25.67 -8.22 -17.66
N HIS A 320 25.17 -7.92 -18.87
CA HIS A 320 25.05 -6.55 -19.38
C HIS A 320 23.66 -6.22 -19.97
N GLY A 321 23.21 -4.98 -19.75
CA GLY A 321 22.23 -4.31 -20.61
C GLY A 321 20.74 -4.62 -20.40
N THR A 322 20.33 -5.20 -19.27
CA THR A 322 18.90 -5.44 -18.96
C THR A 322 18.44 -4.74 -17.67
N ILE A 323 17.12 -4.61 -17.48
CA ILE A 323 16.51 -4.10 -16.25
C ILE A 323 16.97 -4.91 -15.02
N LEU A 324 17.01 -6.25 -15.13
CA LEU A 324 17.46 -7.13 -14.06
C LEU A 324 18.95 -6.99 -13.74
N VAL A 325 19.81 -6.77 -14.74
CA VAL A 325 21.23 -6.44 -14.54
C VAL A 325 21.34 -5.19 -13.68
N THR A 326 20.62 -4.13 -14.03
CA THR A 326 20.61 -2.85 -13.29
C THR A 326 20.13 -3.03 -11.84
N LEU A 327 19.02 -3.73 -11.63
CA LEU A 327 18.47 -4.00 -10.28
C LEU A 327 19.41 -4.86 -9.42
N SER A 328 19.99 -5.91 -10.02
CA SER A 328 20.99 -6.77 -9.38
C SER A 328 22.23 -5.98 -8.97
N CYS A 329 22.74 -5.12 -9.86
CA CYS A 329 23.87 -4.26 -9.54
C CYS A 329 23.53 -3.23 -8.45
N LEU A 330 22.33 -2.66 -8.45
CA LEU A 330 21.88 -1.76 -7.38
C LEU A 330 21.84 -2.47 -6.03
N ALA A 331 21.25 -3.67 -5.95
CA ALA A 331 21.23 -4.49 -4.71
C ALA A 331 22.64 -4.77 -4.17
N ARG A 332 23.57 -5.12 -5.07
CA ARG A 332 25.00 -5.34 -4.77
C ARG A 332 25.70 -4.05 -4.33
N GLU A 333 25.44 -2.92 -5.01
CA GLU A 333 26.04 -1.61 -4.73
C GLU A 333 25.67 -1.08 -3.34
N VAL A 334 24.38 -1.14 -2.96
CA VAL A 334 23.92 -0.66 -1.65
C VAL A 334 23.97 -1.73 -0.55
N SER A 335 24.29 -2.98 -0.89
CA SER A 335 24.28 -4.16 -0.02
C SER A 335 22.96 -4.35 0.74
N LYS A 336 21.85 -4.38 -0.01
CA LYS A 336 20.47 -4.53 0.53
C LYS A 336 19.70 -5.59 -0.23
N TYR A 337 18.73 -6.19 0.45
CA TYR A 337 17.72 -6.98 -0.23
C TYR A 337 16.78 -6.04 -0.99
N LEU A 338 16.44 -6.37 -2.23
CA LEU A 338 15.45 -5.61 -3.02
C LEU A 338 14.30 -6.54 -3.42
N VAL A 339 13.06 -6.12 -3.15
CA VAL A 339 11.84 -6.79 -3.62
C VAL A 339 11.23 -5.91 -4.70
N ILE A 340 11.23 -6.41 -5.94
CA ILE A 340 10.81 -5.67 -7.13
C ILE A 340 9.76 -6.47 -7.89
N ASN A 341 8.61 -5.86 -8.14
CA ASN A 341 7.60 -6.42 -9.04
C ASN A 341 7.89 -6.08 -10.50
N LEU A 342 7.75 -7.06 -11.38
CA LEU A 342 8.08 -7.00 -12.80
C LEU A 342 7.08 -7.83 -13.65
N SER A 343 6.89 -7.43 -14.90
CA SER A 343 6.33 -8.32 -15.92
C SER A 343 7.40 -9.28 -16.45
N GLU A 344 7.32 -10.56 -16.10
CA GLU A 344 8.20 -11.63 -16.59
C GLU A 344 7.74 -12.15 -17.97
N GLN A 345 8.67 -12.53 -18.84
CA GLN A 345 8.45 -13.47 -19.94
C GLN A 345 9.04 -14.84 -19.62
N PHE A 346 8.31 -15.90 -19.96
CA PHE A 346 8.76 -17.28 -19.78
C PHE A 346 8.40 -18.14 -21.00
N TYR A 347 9.32 -18.99 -21.46
CA TYR A 347 9.09 -19.87 -22.61
C TYR A 347 8.67 -21.27 -22.15
N LEU A 348 7.41 -21.64 -22.39
CA LEU A 348 6.86 -22.95 -22.09
C LEU A 348 7.28 -23.96 -23.17
N GLN A 349 8.41 -24.65 -22.94
CA GLN A 349 8.95 -25.65 -23.89
C GLN A 349 7.92 -26.68 -24.38
N HIS A 350 7.02 -27.15 -23.50
CA HIS A 350 5.99 -28.13 -23.85
C HIS A 350 4.85 -27.60 -24.73
N GLN A 351 4.64 -26.28 -24.75
CA GLN A 351 3.61 -25.60 -25.55
C GLN A 351 4.21 -24.83 -26.74
N ALA A 352 5.54 -24.71 -26.79
CA ALA A 352 6.30 -23.90 -27.73
C ALA A 352 5.90 -22.41 -27.73
N GLU A 353 5.38 -21.90 -26.61
CA GLU A 353 4.79 -20.56 -26.46
C GLU A 353 5.53 -19.72 -25.41
N THR A 354 5.61 -18.41 -25.63
CA THR A 354 6.10 -17.45 -24.63
C THR A 354 4.91 -16.85 -23.88
N VAL A 355 4.81 -17.17 -22.59
CA VAL A 355 3.80 -16.61 -21.68
C VAL A 355 4.37 -15.46 -20.85
N ARG A 356 3.49 -14.74 -20.17
CA ARG A 356 3.80 -13.56 -19.36
C ARG A 356 3.26 -13.70 -17.96
N TYR A 357 4.00 -13.26 -16.94
CA TYR A 357 3.58 -13.32 -15.54
C TYR A 357 3.78 -11.97 -14.85
N ASN A 358 2.83 -11.56 -14.01
CA ASN A 358 3.10 -10.55 -12.98
C ASN A 358 3.92 -11.24 -11.89
N THR A 359 5.11 -10.71 -11.59
CA THR A 359 6.16 -11.47 -10.91
C THR A 359 6.92 -10.61 -9.91
N ASP A 360 6.88 -11.00 -8.64
CA ASP A 360 7.78 -10.46 -7.61
C ASP A 360 9.13 -11.16 -7.68
N VAL A 361 10.21 -10.39 -7.69
CA VAL A 361 11.60 -10.87 -7.74
C VAL A 361 12.36 -10.30 -6.54
N VAL A 362 13.03 -11.20 -5.81
CA VAL A 362 13.82 -10.84 -4.63
C VAL A 362 15.30 -11.00 -4.93
N PHE A 363 16.04 -9.92 -4.77
CA PHE A 363 17.50 -9.89 -4.82
C PHE A 363 18.09 -9.92 -3.41
N ASP A 364 19.17 -10.68 -3.21
CA ASP A 364 20.01 -10.57 -2.01
C ASP A 364 21.01 -9.40 -2.12
N ARG A 365 21.76 -9.18 -1.03
CA ARG A 365 22.78 -8.12 -0.94
C ARG A 365 23.97 -8.27 -1.90
N ASN A 366 24.10 -9.39 -2.60
CA ASN A 366 25.09 -9.61 -3.66
C ASN A 366 24.48 -9.43 -5.07
N GLY A 367 23.20 -9.08 -5.15
CA GLY A 367 22.43 -9.01 -6.39
C GLY A 367 21.95 -10.37 -6.91
N THR A 368 22.05 -11.44 -6.12
CA THR A 368 21.58 -12.78 -6.50
C THR A 368 20.06 -12.83 -6.49
N VAL A 369 19.41 -13.38 -7.51
CA VAL A 369 17.98 -13.68 -7.46
C VAL A 369 17.77 -14.88 -6.53
N ILE A 370 17.09 -14.66 -5.40
CA ILE A 370 16.86 -15.68 -4.36
C ILE A 370 15.41 -16.12 -4.22
N ALA A 371 14.45 -15.34 -4.72
CA ALA A 371 13.06 -15.77 -4.90
C ALA A 371 12.43 -15.12 -6.13
N ARG A 372 11.46 -15.83 -6.69
CA ARG A 372 10.58 -15.39 -7.78
C ARG A 372 9.18 -15.93 -7.46
N TYR A 373 8.19 -15.06 -7.33
CA TYR A 373 6.78 -15.41 -7.12
C TYR A 373 5.95 -14.90 -8.29
N ARG A 374 5.11 -15.76 -8.89
CA ARG A 374 4.16 -15.38 -9.94
C ARG A 374 2.77 -15.23 -9.35
N LYS A 375 2.21 -14.02 -9.46
CA LYS A 375 0.87 -13.67 -8.97
C LYS A 375 -0.16 -14.65 -9.48
N TYR A 376 -0.91 -15.26 -8.56
CA TYR A 376 -1.87 -16.32 -8.90
C TYR A 376 -3.29 -15.77 -9.09
N ASN A 377 -3.72 -14.85 -8.23
CA ASN A 377 -5.05 -14.26 -8.29
C ASN A 377 -4.97 -12.92 -9.06
N LEU A 378 -5.19 -12.96 -10.38
CA LEU A 378 -5.06 -11.78 -11.25
C LEU A 378 -6.23 -10.78 -11.11
N PHE A 379 -5.97 -9.49 -11.28
CA PHE A 379 -6.97 -8.43 -11.30
C PHE A 379 -6.64 -7.34 -12.33
N LYS A 380 -7.44 -7.23 -13.40
CA LYS A 380 -7.26 -6.25 -14.51
C LYS A 380 -5.93 -6.37 -15.28
N GLU A 381 -5.42 -7.59 -15.46
CA GLU A 381 -4.12 -7.87 -16.07
C GLU A 381 -4.25 -8.61 -17.42
N PRO A 382 -4.69 -7.94 -18.50
CA PRO A 382 -4.92 -8.60 -19.79
C PRO A 382 -3.61 -9.08 -20.42
N GLY A 383 -3.58 -10.35 -20.83
CA GLY A 383 -2.39 -10.98 -21.43
C GLY A 383 -1.40 -11.56 -20.41
N THR A 384 -1.66 -11.41 -19.11
CA THR A 384 -0.94 -12.13 -18.05
C THR A 384 -1.51 -13.54 -17.89
N SER A 385 -0.64 -14.52 -17.71
CA SER A 385 -0.95 -15.93 -17.46
C SER A 385 -0.87 -16.23 -15.97
N ILE A 386 -1.45 -17.35 -15.55
CA ILE A 386 -1.24 -17.94 -14.21
C ILE A 386 -0.44 -19.25 -14.33
N THR A 387 0.14 -19.68 -13.23
CA THR A 387 0.76 -21.01 -13.11
C THR A 387 -0.34 -22.09 -13.02
N SER A 388 0.02 -23.36 -13.23
CA SER A 388 -0.93 -24.48 -13.11
C SER A 388 -1.44 -24.73 -11.68
N SER A 389 -0.74 -24.17 -10.70
CA SER A 389 -1.01 -24.25 -9.27
C SER A 389 -0.34 -23.06 -8.57
N PRO A 390 -0.90 -22.52 -7.48
CA PRO A 390 -0.31 -21.40 -6.77
C PRO A 390 1.09 -21.76 -6.24
N GLU A 391 2.06 -20.87 -6.46
CA GLU A 391 3.44 -21.05 -5.99
C GLU A 391 3.55 -20.59 -4.52
N LEU A 392 3.99 -21.47 -3.62
CA LEU A 392 4.23 -21.13 -2.21
C LEU A 392 5.66 -20.62 -2.05
N VAL A 393 5.87 -19.32 -2.29
CA VAL A 393 7.21 -18.73 -2.35
C VAL A 393 7.57 -18.03 -1.05
N SER A 394 8.79 -18.30 -0.58
CA SER A 394 9.39 -17.66 0.58
C SER A 394 10.92 -17.58 0.45
N PHE A 395 11.56 -16.72 1.23
CA PHE A 395 13.01 -16.60 1.28
C PHE A 395 13.55 -16.28 2.68
N GLU A 396 14.73 -16.80 3.00
CA GLU A 396 15.46 -16.49 4.24
C GLU A 396 16.45 -15.34 4.01
N THR A 397 16.66 -14.54 5.05
CA THR A 397 17.64 -13.44 5.05
C THR A 397 18.82 -13.69 5.98
N ASP A 398 19.94 -13.01 5.71
CA ASP A 398 21.13 -13.02 6.57
C ASP A 398 20.90 -12.46 7.98
N PHE A 399 19.77 -11.78 8.21
CA PHE A 399 19.32 -11.31 9.51
C PHE A 399 18.28 -12.24 10.16
N GLY A 400 18.13 -13.48 9.67
CA GLY A 400 17.35 -14.53 10.32
C GLY A 400 15.84 -14.31 10.30
N VAL A 401 15.31 -13.66 9.26
CA VAL A 401 13.86 -13.54 9.00
C VAL A 401 13.51 -14.36 7.76
N HIS A 402 12.40 -15.08 7.81
CA HIS A 402 11.88 -15.90 6.72
C HIS A 402 10.60 -15.25 6.19
N PHE A 403 10.70 -14.62 5.02
CA PHE A 403 9.59 -13.89 4.42
C PHE A 403 8.79 -14.77 3.47
N GLY A 404 7.47 -14.74 3.55
CA GLY A 404 6.57 -15.11 2.46
C GLY A 404 6.44 -13.99 1.42
N VAL A 405 6.11 -14.36 0.18
CA VAL A 405 5.89 -13.40 -0.93
C VAL A 405 4.52 -13.66 -1.55
N PHE A 406 3.71 -12.61 -1.71
CA PHE A 406 2.47 -12.61 -2.49
C PHE A 406 2.13 -11.20 -2.97
N THR A 407 1.28 -11.06 -3.99
CA THR A 407 1.09 -9.77 -4.70
C THR A 407 -0.37 -9.31 -4.68
N CYS A 408 -0.61 -8.10 -4.15
CA CYS A 408 -1.86 -7.37 -4.29
C CYS A 408 -3.14 -8.21 -4.03
N PHE A 409 -3.90 -8.54 -5.07
CA PHE A 409 -5.20 -9.22 -4.99
C PHE A 409 -5.14 -10.61 -4.35
N ASP A 410 -3.96 -11.26 -4.29
CA ASP A 410 -3.74 -12.52 -3.56
C ASP A 410 -4.17 -12.45 -2.09
N ILE A 411 -4.10 -11.28 -1.43
CA ILE A 411 -4.44 -11.08 -0.01
C ILE A 411 -5.88 -11.47 0.36
N LEU A 412 -6.79 -11.53 -0.62
CA LEU A 412 -8.19 -11.90 -0.44
C LEU A 412 -8.45 -13.41 -0.61
N PHE A 413 -7.42 -14.22 -0.86
CA PHE A 413 -7.53 -15.63 -1.18
C PHE A 413 -6.63 -16.49 -0.29
N ALA A 414 -7.16 -17.64 0.14
CA ALA A 414 -6.43 -18.61 0.95
C ALA A 414 -5.13 -19.11 0.32
N LEU A 415 -5.07 -19.20 -1.02
CA LEU A 415 -3.89 -19.63 -1.76
C LEU A 415 -3.30 -18.44 -2.56
N PRO A 416 -2.00 -18.12 -2.39
CA PRO A 416 -1.03 -18.78 -1.52
C PRO A 416 -1.07 -18.34 -0.04
N THR A 417 -1.76 -17.25 0.28
CA THR A 417 -1.44 -16.43 1.47
C THR A 417 -1.63 -17.15 2.81
N LEU A 418 -2.80 -17.76 3.04
CA LEU A 418 -3.09 -18.46 4.29
C LEU A 418 -2.38 -19.82 4.37
N GLU A 419 -1.99 -20.42 3.24
CA GLU A 419 -1.18 -21.64 3.23
C GLU A 419 0.27 -21.35 3.68
N LEU A 420 0.82 -20.19 3.30
CA LEU A 420 2.08 -19.70 3.85
C LEU A 420 1.97 -19.44 5.38
N VAL A 421 0.86 -18.86 5.85
CA VAL A 421 0.57 -18.66 7.29
C VAL A 421 0.48 -19.99 8.05
N LYS A 422 -0.15 -21.03 7.46
CA LYS A 422 -0.17 -22.40 8.04
C LYS A 422 1.21 -23.02 8.14
N HIS A 423 2.08 -22.77 7.16
CA HIS A 423 3.48 -23.21 7.20
C HIS A 423 4.34 -22.44 8.23
N GLY A 424 3.74 -21.56 9.04
CA GLY A 424 4.40 -20.88 10.15
C GLY A 424 5.06 -19.56 9.80
N LEU A 425 4.94 -19.10 8.54
CA LEU A 425 5.46 -17.79 8.14
C LEU A 425 4.67 -16.67 8.83
N ARG A 426 5.40 -15.69 9.37
CA ARG A 426 4.86 -14.54 10.10
C ARG A 426 5.41 -13.21 9.62
N ASP A 427 6.22 -13.21 8.57
CA ASP A 427 6.79 -12.04 7.95
C ASP A 427 6.53 -12.11 6.45
N PHE A 428 5.98 -11.05 5.85
CA PHE A 428 5.53 -11.04 4.46
C PHE A 428 5.90 -9.74 3.75
N VAL A 429 6.37 -9.85 2.51
CA VAL A 429 6.55 -8.70 1.60
C VAL A 429 5.44 -8.69 0.56
N PHE A 430 4.85 -7.51 0.35
CA PHE A 430 3.59 -7.36 -0.39
C PHE A 430 3.61 -6.11 -1.30
N PRO A 431 4.06 -6.26 -2.56
CA PRO A 431 3.88 -5.26 -3.61
C PRO A 431 2.40 -5.12 -3.99
N ALA A 432 1.87 -3.90 -4.08
CA ALA A 432 0.44 -3.66 -4.26
C ALA A 432 0.08 -2.50 -5.20
N PHE A 433 -0.73 -2.79 -6.24
CA PHE A 433 -1.47 -1.82 -7.04
C PHE A 433 -2.97 -1.95 -6.71
N TRP A 434 -3.33 -1.54 -5.50
CA TRP A 434 -4.67 -1.72 -4.96
C TRP A 434 -5.68 -0.67 -5.45
N THR A 435 -6.88 -1.07 -5.88
CA THR A 435 -8.01 -0.14 -6.04
C THR A 435 -8.83 -0.14 -4.76
N SER A 436 -8.83 0.97 -3.99
CA SER A 436 -9.63 1.07 -2.77
C SER A 436 -11.13 1.09 -3.06
N GLU A 437 -11.89 0.14 -2.50
CA GLU A 437 -13.35 0.06 -2.59
C GLU A 437 -13.99 0.16 -1.18
N PRO A 438 -14.27 1.36 -0.68
CA PRO A 438 -14.98 1.53 0.59
C PRO A 438 -16.41 0.93 0.52
N PRO A 439 -17.01 0.56 1.66
CA PRO A 439 -16.58 0.88 3.03
C PRO A 439 -15.58 -0.11 3.68
N PHE A 440 -15.44 -1.34 3.18
CA PHE A 440 -14.65 -2.39 3.84
C PHE A 440 -13.34 -2.77 3.13
N LEU A 441 -13.10 -2.31 1.89
CA LEU A 441 -12.01 -2.79 1.02
C LEU A 441 -11.05 -1.66 0.59
N THR A 442 -10.77 -0.68 1.45
CA THR A 442 -9.67 0.28 1.19
C THR A 442 -8.31 -0.34 1.48
N SER A 443 -7.24 0.23 0.92
CA SER A 443 -5.88 -0.33 0.97
C SER A 443 -5.35 -0.50 2.40
N THR A 444 -5.10 0.60 3.10
CA THR A 444 -4.64 0.65 4.50
C THR A 444 -5.47 -0.25 5.42
N GLN A 445 -6.80 -0.13 5.31
CA GLN A 445 -7.79 -0.94 6.04
C GLN A 445 -7.56 -2.45 5.86
N ILE A 446 -7.52 -2.95 4.63
CA ILE A 446 -7.39 -4.40 4.37
C ILE A 446 -6.01 -4.93 4.74
N PHE A 447 -4.96 -4.16 4.50
CA PHE A 447 -3.60 -4.59 4.82
C PHE A 447 -3.42 -4.74 6.34
N GLU A 448 -3.91 -3.78 7.13
CA GLU A 448 -3.91 -3.86 8.59
C GLU A 448 -4.85 -4.96 9.10
N SER A 449 -6.06 -5.09 8.52
CA SER A 449 -7.04 -6.13 8.85
C SER A 449 -6.43 -7.55 8.73
N TRP A 450 -5.74 -7.81 7.61
CA TRP A 450 -5.12 -9.10 7.32
C TRP A 450 -3.92 -9.39 8.23
N ALA A 451 -3.06 -8.38 8.45
CA ALA A 451 -1.91 -8.48 9.32
C ALA A 451 -2.33 -8.78 10.78
N TYR A 452 -3.33 -8.05 11.28
CA TYR A 452 -3.90 -8.25 12.62
C TYR A 452 -4.50 -9.65 12.79
N ALA A 453 -5.34 -10.09 11.85
CA ALA A 453 -6.05 -11.36 11.97
C ALA A 453 -5.12 -12.58 11.92
N ASN A 454 -4.06 -12.53 11.12
CA ASN A 454 -3.06 -13.60 11.02
C ASN A 454 -1.91 -13.47 12.04
N ASP A 455 -1.89 -12.39 12.83
CA ASP A 455 -0.81 -11.97 13.72
C ASP A 455 0.57 -12.01 13.05
N ALA A 456 0.68 -11.33 11.89
CA ALA A 456 1.84 -11.36 11.02
C ALA A 456 2.36 -9.96 10.68
N ASN A 457 3.67 -9.83 10.53
CA ASN A 457 4.33 -8.68 9.92
C ASN A 457 4.01 -8.62 8.43
N LEU A 458 3.45 -7.50 7.97
CA LEU A 458 3.13 -7.26 6.56
C LEU A 458 3.80 -5.96 6.07
N ILE A 459 4.72 -6.10 5.11
CA ILE A 459 5.56 -5.03 4.56
C ILE A 459 5.01 -4.64 3.18
N VAL A 460 4.25 -3.54 3.11
CA VAL A 460 3.48 -3.14 1.93
C VAL A 460 4.10 -1.95 1.20
N ALA A 461 4.34 -2.11 -0.11
CA ALA A 461 4.72 -1.02 -1.01
C ALA A 461 3.58 -0.72 -1.98
N GLY A 462 2.99 0.47 -1.87
CA GLY A 462 1.77 0.86 -2.59
C GLY A 462 2.01 1.74 -3.82
N THR A 463 1.29 1.46 -4.89
CA THR A 463 1.26 2.33 -6.07
C THR A 463 0.46 3.59 -5.80
N ASN A 464 1.03 4.77 -6.11
CA ASN A 464 0.35 6.05 -6.02
C ASN A 464 -0.24 6.46 -7.39
N TYR A 465 -1.45 6.02 -7.70
CA TYR A 465 -2.15 6.37 -8.93
C TYR A 465 -3.63 6.68 -8.68
N GLY A 466 -3.87 7.88 -8.12
CA GLY A 466 -5.19 8.42 -7.77
C GLY A 466 -6.32 8.19 -8.78
N PRO A 467 -6.12 8.33 -10.12
CA PRO A 467 -7.17 8.05 -11.12
C PRO A 467 -7.74 6.64 -11.11
N SER A 468 -7.06 5.68 -10.47
CA SER A 468 -7.46 4.27 -10.34
C SER A 468 -7.87 3.87 -8.92
N GLY A 469 -7.88 4.81 -7.97
CA GLY A 469 -8.10 4.52 -6.55
C GLY A 469 -6.89 3.93 -5.82
N ALA A 470 -5.69 3.99 -6.43
CA ALA A 470 -4.46 3.44 -5.87
C ALA A 470 -3.64 4.48 -5.09
N THR A 471 -3.46 4.18 -3.81
CA THR A 471 -2.50 4.74 -2.84
C THR A 471 -2.66 3.88 -1.57
N GLY A 472 -1.68 3.87 -0.67
CA GLY A 472 -1.69 3.02 0.51
C GLY A 472 -0.41 2.21 0.61
N THR A 473 0.59 2.79 1.27
CA THR A 473 1.85 2.15 1.64
C THR A 473 1.88 1.96 3.15
N GLY A 474 2.45 0.88 3.66
CA GLY A 474 2.44 0.64 5.09
C GLY A 474 3.27 -0.54 5.57
N VAL A 475 3.49 -0.58 6.88
CA VAL A 475 4.19 -1.64 7.59
C VAL A 475 3.40 -1.94 8.85
N PHE A 476 2.91 -3.17 8.96
CA PHE A 476 2.02 -3.63 10.02
C PHE A 476 2.70 -4.73 10.83
N ASN A 477 2.53 -4.70 12.15
CA ASN A 477 3.17 -5.62 13.09
C ASN A 477 2.12 -6.48 13.81
N GLY A 478 1.46 -7.37 13.06
CA GLY A 478 0.46 -8.28 13.58
C GLY A 478 -0.63 -7.55 14.38
N ARG A 479 -0.95 -8.07 15.57
CA ARG A 479 -1.94 -7.49 16.48
C ARG A 479 -1.55 -6.14 17.10
N ASN A 480 -0.30 -5.67 16.94
CA ASN A 480 0.11 -4.34 17.39
C ASN A 480 -0.30 -3.23 16.38
N GLY A 481 -0.77 -3.59 15.18
CA GLY A 481 -1.23 -2.65 14.17
C GLY A 481 -0.12 -1.98 13.36
N ALA A 482 -0.41 -0.81 12.80
CA ALA A 482 0.50 -0.03 11.95
C ALA A 482 1.74 0.52 12.68
N LEU A 483 2.93 0.13 12.23
CA LEU A 483 4.20 0.84 12.52
C LEU A 483 4.42 2.03 11.57
N LEU A 484 3.80 1.99 10.39
CA LEU A 484 3.78 3.04 9.40
C LEU A 484 2.57 2.85 8.47
N THR A 485 1.85 3.90 8.14
CA THR A 485 0.91 3.95 7.01
C THR A 485 0.93 5.32 6.35
N HIS A 486 0.81 5.33 5.02
CA HIS A 486 0.59 6.54 4.22
C HIS A 486 -0.47 6.29 3.15
N TYR A 487 -1.41 7.22 3.04
CA TYR A 487 -2.49 7.24 2.06
C TYR A 487 -2.64 8.69 1.57
N THR A 488 -2.48 8.95 0.27
CA THR A 488 -2.44 10.32 -0.26
C THR A 488 -2.96 10.43 -1.70
N GLY A 489 -3.67 11.52 -2.00
CA GLY A 489 -4.06 11.87 -3.36
C GLY A 489 -3.01 12.69 -4.12
N GLN A 490 -1.92 13.09 -3.46
CA GLN A 490 -0.80 13.78 -4.11
C GLN A 490 0.18 12.80 -4.80
N PRO A 491 0.57 13.06 -6.06
CA PRO A 491 1.60 12.28 -6.76
C PRO A 491 2.89 12.14 -5.96
N THR A 492 3.17 10.93 -5.47
CA THR A 492 4.26 10.67 -4.50
C THR A 492 5.28 9.65 -5.00
N ARG A 493 6.57 9.94 -4.81
CA ARG A 493 7.71 9.02 -4.99
C ARG A 493 8.62 9.12 -3.78
N ALA A 494 8.30 8.38 -2.73
CA ALA A 494 8.92 8.51 -1.42
C ALA A 494 9.35 7.15 -0.87
N VAL A 495 10.42 7.16 -0.05
CA VAL A 495 10.88 6.01 0.73
C VAL A 495 10.52 6.28 2.18
N TYR A 496 9.86 5.32 2.83
CA TYR A 496 9.57 5.36 4.26
C TYR A 496 10.27 4.19 4.94
N THR A 497 11.04 4.47 5.98
CA THR A 497 11.93 3.49 6.60
C THR A 497 11.59 3.33 8.08
N VAL A 498 11.37 2.08 8.51
CA VAL A 498 10.89 1.76 9.85
C VAL A 498 11.55 0.49 10.38
N THR A 499 11.69 0.41 11.70
CA THR A 499 12.22 -0.76 12.40
C THR A 499 11.06 -1.68 12.77
N VAL A 500 11.15 -2.96 12.38
CA VAL A 500 10.10 -3.96 12.56
C VAL A 500 10.57 -5.01 13.58
N PRO A 501 9.81 -5.29 14.66
CA PRO A 501 10.10 -6.39 15.58
C PRO A 501 10.04 -7.75 14.87
N LYS A 502 10.98 -8.65 15.15
CA LYS A 502 10.95 -10.01 14.57
C LYS A 502 9.91 -10.90 15.24
N SER A 503 9.22 -11.70 14.45
CA SER A 503 8.35 -12.79 14.85
C SER A 503 9.15 -13.97 15.44
N GLY A 504 9.67 -13.82 16.66
CA GLY A 504 10.65 -14.75 17.22
C GLY A 504 10.13 -16.16 17.50
N LEU A 505 10.87 -17.18 17.06
CA LEU A 505 10.63 -18.62 17.30
C LEU A 505 10.55 -19.02 18.80
N GLY A 506 11.00 -18.15 19.72
CA GLY A 506 10.88 -18.33 21.17
C GLY A 506 9.68 -17.62 21.82
N ASN A 507 8.89 -16.84 21.07
CA ASN A 507 7.81 -16.01 21.61
C ASN A 507 6.41 -16.64 21.51
N ILE A 508 6.28 -17.81 20.88
CA ILE A 508 5.04 -18.62 20.84
C ILE A 508 4.51 -18.92 22.27
N THR A 509 5.36 -18.86 23.29
CA THR A 509 5.01 -19.06 24.71
C THR A 509 5.44 -17.90 25.63
N ARG A 510 5.67 -16.69 25.11
CA ARG A 510 6.07 -15.50 25.92
C ARG A 510 5.30 -14.20 25.67
N TYR A 511 4.33 -14.17 24.75
CA TYR A 511 3.24 -13.20 24.83
C TYR A 511 2.12 -13.63 25.80
N HIS A 512 2.24 -14.84 26.37
CA HIS A 512 1.40 -15.33 27.45
C HIS A 512 2.05 -15.04 28.82
N SER A 513 1.33 -14.30 29.67
CA SER A 513 1.66 -13.96 31.06
C SER A 513 2.90 -13.09 31.28
N LEU A 514 2.70 -11.76 31.32
CA LEU A 514 2.82 -10.98 32.56
C LEU A 514 2.30 -9.54 32.36
N THR A 515 1.56 -9.08 33.38
CA THR A 515 1.31 -7.69 33.82
C THR A 515 1.68 -6.53 32.90
N SER A 516 0.69 -5.65 32.64
CA SER A 516 0.53 -4.25 33.11
C SER A 516 1.75 -3.32 33.36
N ASP A 517 2.97 -3.73 33.06
CA ASP A 517 4.17 -2.94 33.16
C ASP A 517 4.54 -2.47 31.75
N VAL A 518 4.73 -1.15 31.64
CA VAL A 518 5.22 -0.51 30.42
C VAL A 518 6.62 -1.06 30.15
N LEU A 519 6.71 -2.03 29.24
CA LEU A 519 7.93 -2.27 28.52
C LEU A 519 8.19 -1.01 27.70
N GLU A 520 9.11 -0.17 28.19
CA GLU A 520 9.72 0.91 27.42
C GLU A 520 10.50 0.28 26.26
N VAL A 521 9.76 -0.07 25.19
CA VAL A 521 10.26 0.10 23.83
C VAL A 521 10.86 1.50 23.80
N PRO A 522 12.13 1.69 23.39
CA PRO A 522 12.70 3.02 23.28
C PRO A 522 11.75 3.86 22.45
N ILE A 523 11.11 4.84 23.11
CA ILE A 523 10.07 5.63 22.49
C ILE A 523 10.74 6.39 21.36
N ALA A 524 10.54 5.92 20.13
CA ALA A 524 10.67 6.77 18.97
C ALA A 524 9.74 7.95 19.27
N GLU A 525 10.32 9.14 19.42
CA GLU A 525 9.56 10.36 19.71
C GLU A 525 8.37 10.46 18.76
N PRO A 526 7.21 11.02 19.19
CA PRO A 526 5.93 10.85 18.51
C PRO A 526 5.87 11.51 17.13
N THR A 527 6.47 10.86 16.14
CA THR A 527 6.24 11.04 14.71
C THR A 527 5.15 10.05 14.32
N GLY A 528 3.95 10.57 14.05
CA GLY A 528 2.76 9.74 13.86
C GLY A 528 2.96 8.64 12.82
N HIS A 529 2.79 7.38 13.25
CA HIS A 529 2.85 6.20 12.38
C HIS A 529 1.88 6.33 11.18
N ARG A 530 0.75 7.02 11.36
CA ARG A 530 -0.11 7.53 10.27
C ARG A 530 0.44 8.86 9.74
N LEU A 531 1.14 8.82 8.62
CA LEU A 531 1.67 10.03 7.96
C LEU A 531 0.53 10.86 7.35
N PRO A 532 0.57 12.21 7.38
CA PRO A 532 -0.51 13.02 6.84
C PRO A 532 -0.66 12.83 5.32
N GLY A 533 -1.89 12.57 4.87
CA GLY A 533 -2.27 12.53 3.46
C GLY A 533 -2.87 13.86 2.99
N TYR A 534 -2.73 14.16 1.70
CA TYR A 534 -3.24 15.40 1.10
C TYR A 534 -4.01 15.14 -0.20
N ASP A 535 -4.83 16.12 -0.60
CA ASP A 535 -5.64 16.14 -1.82
C ASP A 535 -6.41 14.83 -2.09
N LEU A 536 -6.96 14.23 -1.03
CA LEU A 536 -7.56 12.89 -1.06
C LEU A 536 -8.74 12.78 -2.04
N GLU A 537 -9.39 13.90 -2.37
CA GLU A 537 -10.42 14.01 -3.40
C GLU A 537 -9.93 13.70 -4.83
N ASN A 538 -8.61 13.67 -5.07
CA ASN A 538 -8.01 13.20 -6.32
C ASN A 538 -8.03 11.67 -6.45
N VAL A 539 -8.24 10.93 -5.35
CA VAL A 539 -8.29 9.47 -5.35
C VAL A 539 -9.68 9.00 -5.77
N ARG A 540 -9.76 8.37 -6.94
CA ARG A 540 -11.00 7.82 -7.50
C ARG A 540 -11.27 6.44 -6.93
N LEU A 541 -11.85 6.43 -5.74
CA LEU A 541 -12.33 5.23 -5.05
C LEU A 541 -13.28 4.42 -5.95
N GLY A 542 -13.19 3.09 -5.88
CA GLY A 542 -14.21 2.19 -6.40
C GLY A 542 -15.44 2.14 -5.49
N ARG A 543 -16.35 1.20 -5.75
CA ARG A 543 -17.66 1.13 -5.07
C ARG A 543 -18.08 -0.32 -4.83
N ASP A 544 -18.48 -0.62 -3.60
CA ASP A 544 -19.16 -1.87 -3.26
C ASP A 544 -20.66 -1.85 -3.60
N PHE A 545 -21.27 -3.03 -3.79
CA PHE A 545 -22.67 -3.24 -4.15
C PHE A 545 -23.55 -3.30 -2.89
N LEU A 546 -23.55 -2.22 -2.12
CA LEU A 546 -24.25 -2.10 -0.84
C LEU A 546 -25.78 -2.28 -0.94
N GLU A 547 -26.35 -2.26 -2.14
CA GLU A 547 -27.75 -2.64 -2.41
C GLU A 547 -28.11 -4.08 -2.00
N GLN A 548 -27.11 -4.97 -1.88
CA GLN A 548 -27.32 -6.37 -1.46
C GLN A 548 -27.30 -6.54 0.07
N PHE A 549 -26.86 -5.51 0.81
CA PHE A 549 -26.67 -5.57 2.26
C PHE A 549 -28.01 -5.29 2.96
N THR A 550 -28.28 -6.00 4.05
CA THR A 550 -29.35 -5.63 4.96
C THR A 550 -28.84 -4.51 5.86
N THR A 551 -29.46 -3.33 5.79
CA THR A 551 -29.00 -2.15 6.53
C THR A 551 -30.11 -1.48 7.33
N ILE A 552 -29.76 -0.92 8.49
CA ILE A 552 -30.63 -0.09 9.33
C ILE A 552 -29.94 1.24 9.55
N GLN A 553 -30.59 2.35 9.18
CA GLN A 553 -30.05 3.69 9.44
C GLN A 553 -30.22 4.04 10.92
N LEU A 554 -29.14 4.45 11.57
CA LEU A 554 -29.19 4.97 12.93
C LEU A 554 -29.90 6.34 12.92
N ASN A 555 -30.84 6.54 13.83
CA ASN A 555 -31.54 7.81 13.98
C ASN A 555 -30.93 8.59 15.17
N PRO A 556 -30.31 9.77 14.95
CA PRO A 556 -29.70 10.55 16.04
C PRO A 556 -30.67 11.00 17.14
N ILE A 557 -31.99 10.95 16.89
CA ILE A 557 -33.03 11.23 17.90
C ILE A 557 -33.05 10.15 19.01
N TRP A 558 -32.39 9.01 18.81
CA TRP A 558 -32.20 7.98 19.82
C TRP A 558 -31.14 8.38 20.87
N GLN A 559 -31.42 9.45 21.62
CA GLN A 559 -30.74 9.77 22.89
C GLN A 559 -31.12 8.74 23.98
N GLN A 560 -30.74 7.48 23.74
CA GLN A 560 -30.79 6.38 24.68
C GLN A 560 -29.35 6.03 25.04
N ASP A 561 -29.06 5.78 26.31
CA ASP A 561 -27.69 5.51 26.78
C ASP A 561 -27.06 4.27 26.10
N ALA A 562 -27.91 3.33 25.64
CA ALA A 562 -27.52 2.20 24.79
C ALA A 562 -28.61 1.86 23.75
N ILE A 563 -28.18 1.57 22.52
CA ILE A 563 -29.00 1.09 21.39
C ILE A 563 -28.60 -0.36 21.10
N GLY A 564 -29.48 -1.31 21.40
CA GLY A 564 -29.32 -2.73 21.04
C GLY A 564 -30.14 -3.09 19.80
N GLN A 565 -29.53 -3.72 18.78
CA GLN A 565 -30.18 -4.15 17.54
C GLN A 565 -29.56 -5.44 17.00
N ILE A 566 -30.40 -6.41 16.61
CA ILE A 566 -29.97 -7.59 15.84
C ILE A 566 -30.36 -7.39 14.38
N VAL A 567 -29.40 -7.53 13.47
CA VAL A 567 -29.61 -7.38 12.02
C VAL A 567 -29.14 -8.65 11.32
N CYS A 568 -29.93 -9.16 10.39
CA CYS A 568 -29.65 -10.44 9.71
C CYS A 568 -29.67 -10.31 8.19
N SER A 569 -28.75 -10.98 7.52
CA SER A 569 -28.78 -11.26 6.07
C SER A 569 -29.05 -12.76 5.88
N GLY A 570 -30.27 -13.11 5.48
CA GLY A 570 -30.71 -14.51 5.44
C GLY A 570 -30.67 -15.16 6.82
N MET A 571 -29.81 -16.16 7.00
CA MET A 571 -29.60 -16.89 8.27
C MET A 571 -28.42 -16.34 9.09
N PHE A 572 -27.58 -15.48 8.52
CA PHE A 572 -26.45 -14.87 9.20
C PHE A 572 -26.90 -13.61 9.93
N CYS A 573 -26.66 -13.52 11.24
CA CYS A 573 -27.10 -12.42 12.09
C CYS A 573 -25.92 -11.83 12.87
N CYS A 574 -25.96 -10.52 13.06
CA CYS A 574 -25.04 -9.77 13.90
C CYS A 574 -25.82 -9.01 14.96
N ASP A 575 -25.36 -9.08 16.21
CA ASP A 575 -25.85 -8.30 17.34
C ASP A 575 -25.00 -7.03 17.49
N PHE A 576 -25.65 -5.88 17.61
CA PHE A 576 -25.05 -4.56 17.74
C PHE A 576 -25.52 -3.90 19.03
N SER A 577 -24.57 -3.51 19.88
CA SER A 577 -24.81 -2.65 21.05
C SER A 577 -23.98 -1.39 20.94
N LEU A 578 -24.62 -0.23 20.84
CA LEU A 578 -23.99 1.08 20.64
C LEU A 578 -24.31 2.05 21.77
N SER A 579 -23.37 2.91 22.15
CA SER A 579 -23.65 4.11 22.95
C SER A 579 -23.15 5.34 22.22
N LEU A 580 -24.01 6.35 22.08
CA LEU A 580 -23.79 7.53 21.25
C LEU A 580 -23.97 8.82 22.04
N THR A 581 -23.21 9.85 21.70
CA THR A 581 -23.46 11.24 22.11
C THR A 581 -23.71 12.07 20.85
N VAL A 582 -24.79 12.86 20.86
CA VAL A 582 -25.17 13.75 19.74
C VAL A 582 -25.17 15.19 20.23
N ASP A 583 -24.36 16.02 19.57
CA ASP A 583 -24.27 17.46 19.79
C ASP A 583 -25.21 18.18 18.79
N ASN A 584 -26.37 18.61 19.28
CA ASN A 584 -27.42 19.24 18.46
C ASN A 584 -27.07 20.66 18.02
N ASP A 585 -26.04 21.29 18.59
CA ASP A 585 -25.59 22.64 18.18
C ASP A 585 -24.68 22.58 16.94
N ARG A 586 -24.24 21.38 16.53
CA ARG A 586 -23.39 21.15 15.35
C ARG A 586 -24.21 20.68 14.15
N GLU A 587 -23.76 21.07 12.96
CA GLU A 587 -24.37 20.65 11.70
C GLU A 587 -24.32 19.12 11.51
N GLN A 588 -25.43 18.48 11.13
CA GLN A 588 -25.41 17.07 10.75
C GLN A 588 -24.75 16.92 9.36
N THR A 589 -23.51 16.44 9.35
CA THR A 589 -22.67 16.36 8.14
C THR A 589 -22.71 15.01 7.42
N HIS A 590 -23.20 13.97 8.08
CA HIS A 590 -23.25 12.60 7.55
C HIS A 590 -24.36 11.79 8.26
N HIS A 591 -24.46 10.49 7.94
CA HIS A 591 -25.35 9.52 8.56
C HIS A 591 -24.62 8.20 8.80
N TYR A 592 -25.10 7.38 9.73
CA TYR A 592 -24.57 6.03 9.98
C TYR A 592 -25.62 4.96 9.73
N ARG A 593 -25.15 3.78 9.32
CA ARG A 593 -25.95 2.55 9.14
C ARG A 593 -25.31 1.38 9.83
N LEU A 594 -26.10 0.55 10.49
CA LEU A 594 -25.78 -0.86 10.70
C LEU A 594 -25.87 -1.56 9.33
N ALA A 595 -24.91 -2.42 9.02
CA ALA A 595 -24.85 -3.16 7.77
C ALA A 595 -24.45 -4.62 8.01
N VAL A 596 -25.24 -5.53 7.45
CA VAL A 596 -25.02 -6.99 7.52
C VAL A 596 -25.19 -7.60 6.14
N PHE A 597 -24.25 -8.45 5.76
CA PHE A 597 -24.27 -9.19 4.50
C PHE A 597 -23.64 -10.57 4.69
N ASP A 598 -24.24 -11.59 4.10
CA ASP A 598 -23.63 -12.89 3.89
C ASP A 598 -23.92 -13.35 2.46
N GLY A 599 -22.87 -13.60 1.67
CA GLY A 599 -23.04 -14.02 0.28
C GLY A 599 -21.82 -13.83 -0.60
N VAL A 600 -22.01 -14.06 -1.90
CA VAL A 600 -20.94 -13.95 -2.89
C VAL A 600 -20.79 -12.50 -3.34
N ARG A 601 -19.63 -11.91 -3.05
CA ARG A 601 -19.20 -10.61 -3.58
C ARG A 601 -18.33 -10.82 -4.81
N THR A 602 -18.61 -10.06 -5.87
CA THR A 602 -17.84 -10.09 -7.13
C THR A 602 -16.94 -8.88 -7.26
N PHE A 603 -15.66 -9.11 -7.57
CA PHE A 603 -14.64 -8.07 -7.72
C PHE A 603 -14.59 -7.60 -9.17
N GLN A 604 -15.59 -6.79 -9.57
CA GLN A 604 -15.75 -6.26 -10.93
C GLN A 604 -15.77 -7.36 -12.03
N GLY A 605 -16.16 -8.59 -11.68
CA GLY A 605 -16.19 -9.74 -12.59
C GLY A 605 -14.85 -10.45 -12.83
N PHE A 606 -13.77 -10.10 -12.10
CA PHE A 606 -12.47 -10.78 -12.20
C PHE A 606 -12.38 -12.02 -11.31
N ALA A 607 -12.98 -11.98 -10.12
CA ALA A 607 -13.12 -13.10 -9.21
C ALA A 607 -14.33 -12.89 -8.30
N ASP A 608 -14.75 -13.97 -7.65
CA ASP A 608 -15.84 -14.00 -6.69
C ASP A 608 -15.32 -14.55 -5.35
N ALA A 609 -15.73 -13.98 -4.23
CA ALA A 609 -15.50 -14.53 -2.89
C ALA A 609 -16.80 -14.54 -2.09
N HIS A 610 -17.03 -15.61 -1.32
CA HIS A 610 -18.07 -15.58 -0.29
C HIS A 610 -17.51 -14.79 0.90
N VAL A 611 -18.22 -13.74 1.30
CA VAL A 611 -17.88 -12.92 2.46
C VAL A 611 -19.06 -12.82 3.43
N SER A 612 -18.76 -12.68 4.72
CA SER A 612 -19.74 -12.38 5.78
C SER A 612 -19.29 -11.11 6.50
N ILE A 613 -20.20 -10.16 6.69
CA ILE A 613 -19.90 -8.79 7.14
C ILE A 613 -20.88 -8.37 8.23
N CYS A 614 -20.34 -7.83 9.33
CA CYS A 614 -21.09 -7.12 10.38
C CYS A 614 -20.43 -5.76 10.61
N GLY A 615 -21.07 -4.62 10.35
CA GLY A 615 -20.41 -3.32 10.58
C GLY A 615 -21.31 -2.12 10.72
N VAL A 616 -20.74 -1.04 11.26
CA VAL A 616 -21.30 0.32 11.20
C VAL A 616 -20.57 1.07 10.08
N ILE A 617 -21.31 1.64 9.13
CA ILE A 617 -20.78 2.37 7.98
C ILE A 617 -21.33 3.79 7.90
N ALA A 618 -20.49 4.73 7.46
CA ALA A 618 -20.86 6.12 7.25
C ALA A 618 -21.42 6.38 5.83
N CYS A 619 -22.30 7.36 5.71
CA CYS A 619 -23.00 7.74 4.50
C CYS A 619 -23.11 9.26 4.36
N ALA A 620 -22.85 9.79 3.17
CA ALA A 620 -22.93 11.24 2.92
C ALA A 620 -24.37 11.79 2.96
N ASN A 621 -25.39 10.95 2.81
CA ASN A 621 -26.81 11.29 2.99
C ASN A 621 -27.64 10.05 3.36
N GLN A 622 -28.97 10.21 3.39
CA GLN A 622 -29.91 9.14 3.74
C GLN A 622 -30.00 7.99 2.71
N SER A 623 -29.38 8.10 1.52
CA SER A 623 -29.37 7.01 0.53
C SER A 623 -28.25 5.99 0.80
N ILE A 624 -28.56 4.70 0.67
CA ILE A 624 -27.56 3.61 0.73
C ILE A 624 -26.45 3.79 -0.31
N ALA A 625 -26.78 4.37 -1.48
CA ALA A 625 -25.81 4.62 -2.54
C ALA A 625 -24.78 5.73 -2.20
N SER A 626 -24.96 6.43 -1.08
CA SER A 626 -24.02 7.44 -0.56
C SER A 626 -23.08 6.91 0.52
N CYS A 627 -23.23 5.64 0.92
CA CYS A 627 -22.42 5.00 1.94
C CYS A 627 -21.06 4.57 1.39
N GLY A 628 -20.00 4.71 2.20
CA GLY A 628 -18.63 4.52 1.76
C GLY A 628 -18.08 5.63 0.84
N LEU A 629 -18.86 6.66 0.50
CA LEU A 629 -18.30 7.82 -0.21
C LEU A 629 -17.30 8.58 0.69
N MET A 630 -16.32 9.22 0.07
CA MET A 630 -15.37 10.05 0.81
C MET A 630 -16.08 11.26 1.45
N LEU A 631 -16.15 11.27 2.78
CA LEU A 631 -16.69 12.38 3.56
C LEU A 631 -15.64 13.48 3.66
N ARG A 632 -15.99 14.69 3.18
CA ARG A 632 -15.06 15.83 3.08
C ARG A 632 -15.00 16.72 4.31
N HIS A 633 -16.02 16.65 5.15
CA HIS A 633 -16.18 17.52 6.30
C HIS A 633 -16.82 16.72 7.43
N ASN A 634 -16.24 16.81 8.61
CA ASN A 634 -16.80 16.28 9.83
C ASN A 634 -17.00 17.43 10.81
N SER A 635 -18.24 17.63 11.22
CA SER A 635 -18.60 18.54 12.31
C SER A 635 -18.39 17.92 13.68
N GLU A 636 -18.17 16.59 13.76
CA GLU A 636 -18.14 15.79 14.98
C GLU A 636 -19.47 15.89 15.78
N TYR A 637 -20.59 16.14 15.09
CA TYR A 637 -21.92 16.23 15.70
C TYR A 637 -22.38 14.93 16.40
N LEU A 638 -21.72 13.80 16.10
CA LEU A 638 -22.01 12.49 16.68
C LEU A 638 -20.70 11.79 17.06
N GLN A 639 -20.63 11.34 18.30
CA GLN A 639 -19.54 10.52 18.85
C GLN A 639 -20.07 9.14 19.24
N PHE A 640 -19.36 8.09 18.86
CA PHE A 640 -19.55 6.75 19.41
C PHE A 640 -18.74 6.65 20.70
N ASN A 641 -19.41 6.45 21.83
CA ASN A 641 -18.76 6.22 23.13
C ASN A 641 -18.32 4.76 23.27
N SER A 642 -19.15 3.85 22.77
CA SER A 642 -18.86 2.42 22.66
C SER A 642 -19.63 1.80 21.50
N ILE A 643 -19.03 0.76 20.93
CA ILE A 643 -19.60 -0.11 19.90
C ILE A 643 -19.25 -1.53 20.33
N SER A 644 -20.22 -2.44 20.29
CA SER A 644 -19.99 -3.88 20.38
C SER A 644 -20.73 -4.55 19.24
N ILE A 645 -20.02 -5.37 18.48
CA ILE A 645 -20.55 -6.14 17.35
C ILE A 645 -20.21 -7.60 17.61
N THR A 646 -21.21 -8.47 17.67
CA THR A 646 -20.99 -9.93 17.78
C THR A 646 -21.68 -10.64 16.63
N GLY A 647 -20.95 -11.52 15.94
CA GLY A 647 -21.48 -12.33 14.83
C GLY A 647 -21.09 -13.79 14.98
N GLN A 648 -21.95 -14.69 14.48
CA GLN A 648 -21.67 -16.13 14.43
C GLN A 648 -21.25 -16.54 13.02
N PHE A 649 -19.97 -16.88 12.88
CA PHE A 649 -19.32 -17.27 11.63
C PHE A 649 -19.08 -18.79 11.59
N ILE A 650 -18.79 -19.30 10.39
CA ILE A 650 -18.19 -20.63 10.23
C ILE A 650 -16.74 -20.54 10.77
N ALA A 651 -16.23 -21.56 11.44
CA ALA A 651 -14.85 -21.55 11.93
C ALA A 651 -13.84 -21.94 10.84
N ASN A 652 -14.07 -23.08 10.19
CA ASN A 652 -13.15 -23.68 9.24
C ASN A 652 -13.20 -22.94 7.89
N GLY A 653 -12.04 -22.46 7.44
CA GLY A 653 -11.87 -21.73 6.18
C GLY A 653 -12.26 -20.26 6.24
N THR A 654 -12.65 -19.73 7.40
CA THR A 654 -13.11 -18.33 7.52
C THR A 654 -12.04 -17.44 8.14
N LEU A 655 -11.54 -16.47 7.38
CA LEU A 655 -10.68 -15.41 7.89
C LEU A 655 -11.54 -14.18 8.24
N ALA A 656 -12.02 -14.12 9.48
CA ALA A 656 -12.63 -12.93 10.07
C ALA A 656 -11.57 -11.92 10.52
N MET A 657 -11.72 -10.66 10.14
CA MET A 657 -10.76 -9.59 10.39
C MET A 657 -11.43 -8.33 10.97
N PRO A 658 -10.73 -7.53 11.81
CA PRO A 658 -11.23 -6.26 12.28
C PRO A 658 -11.04 -5.19 11.20
N SER A 659 -12.14 -4.70 10.65
CA SER A 659 -12.14 -3.68 9.60
C SER A 659 -12.52 -2.33 10.19
N THR A 660 -11.54 -1.42 10.27
CA THR A 660 -11.75 -0.04 10.75
C THR A 660 -11.26 0.97 9.72
N LEU A 661 -11.90 2.14 9.67
CA LEU A 661 -11.52 3.23 8.79
C LEU A 661 -11.99 4.56 9.37
N ASP A 662 -11.09 5.54 9.48
CA ASP A 662 -11.37 6.93 9.79
C ASP A 662 -11.64 7.75 8.51
N MET A 663 -12.12 8.99 8.66
CA MET A 663 -12.37 9.90 7.53
C MET A 663 -11.10 10.38 6.81
N ARG A 664 -9.90 10.07 7.32
CA ARG A 664 -8.60 10.35 6.70
C ARG A 664 -8.04 9.15 5.92
N MET A 665 -8.79 8.05 5.82
CA MET A 665 -8.43 6.79 5.16
C MET A 665 -7.35 5.97 5.89
N TYR A 666 -7.34 6.00 7.22
CA TYR A 666 -6.54 5.11 8.05
C TYR A 666 -7.41 4.22 8.93
N SER A 667 -6.99 2.98 9.15
CA SER A 667 -7.53 2.13 10.22
C SER A 667 -7.17 2.72 11.59
N TYR A 668 -8.02 2.49 12.58
CA TYR A 668 -7.76 2.90 13.97
C TYR A 668 -6.61 2.08 14.57
N ASP A 669 -5.93 2.65 15.56
CA ASP A 669 -4.92 1.91 16.32
C ASP A 669 -5.51 0.68 17.01
N ALA A 670 -4.73 -0.39 17.11
CA ALA A 670 -5.11 -1.62 17.80
C ALA A 670 -5.50 -1.41 19.28
N SER A 671 -5.14 -0.28 19.89
CA SER A 671 -5.56 0.13 21.24
C SER A 671 -6.99 0.68 21.33
N HIS A 672 -7.57 1.13 20.20
CA HIS A 672 -8.93 1.69 20.12
C HIS A 672 -10.03 0.61 20.04
N TYR A 673 -9.66 -0.66 19.83
CA TYR A 673 -10.63 -1.75 19.74
C TYR A 673 -10.10 -3.08 20.29
N GLY A 674 -11.01 -3.89 20.86
CA GLY A 674 -10.78 -5.31 21.13
C GLY A 674 -11.39 -6.16 20.03
N PHE A 675 -10.64 -7.14 19.53
CA PHE A 675 -11.12 -8.11 18.53
C PHE A 675 -10.80 -9.54 18.97
N THR A 676 -11.84 -10.34 19.21
CA THR A 676 -11.73 -11.63 19.89
C THR A 676 -12.60 -12.68 19.18
N ALA A 677 -12.27 -13.96 19.35
CA ALA A 677 -13.17 -15.02 18.91
C ALA A 677 -13.22 -16.23 19.86
N GLU A 678 -14.37 -16.89 19.81
CA GLU A 678 -14.63 -18.15 20.49
C GLU A 678 -14.88 -19.23 19.44
N ILE A 679 -13.90 -20.13 19.25
CA ILE A 679 -13.97 -21.20 18.26
C ILE A 679 -14.45 -22.50 18.91
N ASN A 680 -15.52 -23.08 18.36
CA ASN A 680 -15.94 -24.45 18.64
C ASN A 680 -15.67 -25.32 17.40
N TYR A 681 -14.55 -26.03 17.43
CA TYR A 681 -14.12 -26.96 16.38
C TYR A 681 -15.13 -28.10 16.13
N SER A 682 -15.83 -28.55 17.17
CA SER A 682 -16.77 -29.69 17.05
C SER A 682 -18.06 -29.35 16.29
N THR A 683 -18.51 -28.10 16.38
CA THR A 683 -19.70 -27.60 15.66
C THR A 683 -19.35 -26.77 14.43
N ASN A 684 -18.05 -26.55 14.16
CA ASN A 684 -17.53 -25.67 13.11
C ASN A 684 -18.06 -24.22 13.20
N VAL A 685 -18.19 -23.70 14.42
CA VAL A 685 -18.71 -22.35 14.70
C VAL A 685 -17.63 -21.48 15.32
N GLN A 686 -17.51 -20.24 14.87
CA GLN A 686 -16.69 -19.20 15.47
C GLN A 686 -17.55 -17.99 15.81
N ILE A 687 -17.70 -17.67 17.10
CA ILE A 687 -18.33 -16.42 17.53
C ILE A 687 -17.24 -15.36 17.55
N VAL A 688 -17.41 -14.27 16.80
CA VAL A 688 -16.43 -13.16 16.74
C VAL A 688 -17.07 -11.93 17.36
N THR A 689 -16.35 -11.30 18.29
CA THR A 689 -16.78 -10.06 18.95
C THR A 689 -15.75 -8.95 18.72
N MET A 690 -16.25 -7.80 18.29
CA MET A 690 -15.46 -6.59 18.07
C MET A 690 -16.02 -5.45 18.91
N ASN A 691 -15.19 -4.86 19.78
CA ASN A 691 -15.57 -3.83 20.72
C ASN A 691 -14.73 -2.57 20.51
N LEU A 692 -15.35 -1.40 20.42
CA LEU A 692 -14.67 -0.10 20.49
C LEU A 692 -14.37 0.20 21.97
N THR A 693 -13.11 0.40 22.32
CA THR A 693 -12.64 0.64 23.71
C THR A 693 -12.46 2.12 24.03
N THR A 694 -12.35 2.97 23.01
CA THR A 694 -12.12 4.42 23.13
C THR A 694 -13.12 5.20 22.27
N PRO A 695 -13.70 6.32 22.75
CA PRO A 695 -14.64 7.09 21.95
C PRO A 695 -14.06 7.64 20.64
N ILE A 696 -14.86 7.67 19.58
CA ILE A 696 -14.49 8.19 18.23
C ILE A 696 -15.62 9.02 17.62
N SER A 697 -15.27 10.02 16.80
CA SER A 697 -16.20 10.93 16.11
C SER A 697 -15.97 11.01 14.59
N ASP A 698 -14.89 10.41 14.07
CA ASP A 698 -14.38 10.54 12.71
C ASP A 698 -14.49 9.24 11.88
N MET A 699 -15.48 8.41 12.19
CA MET A 699 -15.61 7.06 11.64
C MET A 699 -16.15 7.03 10.21
N GLN A 700 -15.42 6.37 9.30
CA GLN A 700 -15.95 5.87 8.03
C GLN A 700 -16.58 4.47 8.23
N THR A 701 -15.86 3.58 8.92
CA THR A 701 -16.26 2.17 9.07
C THR A 701 -15.71 1.56 10.35
N PHE A 702 -16.52 0.72 11.01
CA PHE A 702 -16.10 -0.14 12.11
C PHE A 702 -16.89 -1.44 12.03
N GLY A 703 -16.22 -2.58 11.81
CA GLY A 703 -16.91 -3.86 11.64
C GLY A 703 -16.01 -5.06 11.46
N ILE A 704 -16.63 -6.24 11.50
CA ILE A 704 -16.04 -7.54 11.22
C ILE A 704 -16.20 -7.80 9.72
N TYR A 705 -15.09 -8.01 9.00
CA TYR A 705 -15.10 -8.42 7.60
C TYR A 705 -14.47 -9.81 7.50
N ALA A 706 -15.25 -10.81 7.08
CA ALA A 706 -14.82 -12.19 6.96
C ALA A 706 -14.83 -12.71 5.52
N PHE A 707 -13.77 -13.43 5.14
CA PHE A 707 -13.67 -14.16 3.88
C PHE A 707 -13.85 -15.67 4.12
N ASN A 708 -14.77 -16.30 3.39
CA ASN A 708 -15.16 -17.71 3.59
C ASN A 708 -14.56 -18.58 2.47
N HIS A 709 -13.46 -19.27 2.75
CA HIS A 709 -12.76 -20.13 1.82
C HIS A 709 -13.26 -21.58 1.91
N LYS A 710 -14.38 -21.85 1.22
CA LYS A 710 -15.15 -23.12 1.28
C LYS A 710 -14.33 -24.42 1.15
N GLU A 711 -13.23 -24.41 0.40
CA GLU A 711 -12.40 -25.59 0.11
C GLU A 711 -11.02 -25.54 0.77
N PHE A 712 -10.88 -24.75 1.85
CA PHE A 712 -9.62 -24.52 2.54
C PHE A 712 -9.75 -24.73 4.04
N GLU A 713 -9.12 -25.77 4.59
CA GLU A 713 -9.18 -26.04 6.03
C GLU A 713 -8.23 -25.11 6.79
N PHE A 714 -8.77 -24.13 7.51
CA PHE A 714 -7.99 -23.14 8.27
C PHE A 714 -8.79 -22.62 9.46
N TYR A 715 -8.14 -22.48 10.60
CA TYR A 715 -8.72 -21.86 11.79
C TYR A 715 -7.97 -20.57 12.10
N ASN A 716 -8.72 -19.48 12.18
CA ASN A 716 -8.22 -18.13 12.32
C ASN A 716 -7.56 -17.92 13.72
N PRO A 717 -6.31 -17.41 13.82
CA PRO A 717 -5.55 -17.37 15.08
C PRO A 717 -5.95 -16.27 16.09
N ILE A 718 -7.07 -15.57 15.91
CA ILE A 718 -8.28 -15.65 16.77
C ILE A 718 -8.23 -15.97 18.29
N GLU A 719 -7.12 -15.86 19.02
CA GLU A 719 -7.10 -16.17 20.47
C GLU A 719 -7.97 -15.23 21.34
N ARG A 720 -8.49 -15.76 22.45
CA ARG A 720 -9.23 -14.98 23.48
C ARG A 720 -8.25 -14.17 24.33
N PRO A 721 -8.64 -12.99 24.87
CA PRO A 721 -7.95 -12.37 25.99
C PRO A 721 -7.96 -13.33 27.18
N GLY A 722 -6.80 -13.63 27.75
CA GLY A 722 -6.67 -14.65 28.79
C GLY A 722 -7.47 -14.32 30.05
N THR A 723 -8.51 -15.10 30.32
CA THR A 723 -9.21 -15.10 31.62
C THR A 723 -8.32 -15.77 32.67
N THR A 724 -7.47 -14.98 33.33
CA THR A 724 -6.64 -15.45 34.45
C THR A 724 -7.47 -15.60 35.72
N THR A 725 -8.28 -16.64 35.76
CA THR A 725 -8.77 -17.27 36.99
C THR A 725 -8.34 -18.73 36.96
N PRO A 726 -7.36 -19.13 37.79
CA PRO A 726 -7.20 -20.54 38.11
C PRO A 726 -8.44 -20.94 38.91
N GLU A 727 -9.39 -21.63 38.27
CA GLU A 727 -10.35 -22.42 39.02
C GLU A 727 -9.55 -23.47 39.78
N ALA A 728 -9.57 -23.36 41.11
CA ALA A 728 -9.05 -24.40 41.97
C ALA A 728 -10.01 -25.58 41.88
N ASP A 729 -9.54 -26.68 41.29
CA ASP A 729 -10.26 -27.95 41.26
C ASP A 729 -10.52 -28.40 42.71
N PRO A 730 -11.78 -28.55 43.16
CA PRO A 730 -12.08 -28.86 44.56
C PRO A 730 -11.80 -30.31 44.97
N ASP A 731 -11.60 -31.23 44.01
CA ASP A 731 -11.77 -32.68 44.22
C ASP A 731 -10.47 -33.52 44.06
N ASP A 732 -9.30 -33.03 44.52
CA ASP A 732 -8.07 -33.87 44.69
C ASP A 732 -7.81 -34.27 46.15
N ASP A 733 -8.73 -35.07 46.70
CA ASP A 733 -8.67 -35.64 48.05
C ASP A 733 -7.67 -36.83 48.15
N GLY A 734 -6.37 -36.51 48.15
CA GLY A 734 -5.32 -37.16 48.96
C GLY A 734 -5.03 -38.67 48.81
N GLY A 735 -3.86 -39.02 48.22
CA GLY A 735 -3.47 -40.43 47.97
C GLY A 735 -1.98 -40.82 48.06
N THR A 736 -1.17 -40.20 48.95
CA THR A 736 0.17 -40.65 49.44
C THR A 736 1.12 -41.49 48.55
N THR A 737 2.34 -40.98 48.29
CA THR A 737 3.62 -41.70 48.60
C THR A 737 4.81 -40.73 48.60
N THR A 738 5.88 -41.04 49.34
CA THR A 738 6.92 -40.08 49.75
C THR A 738 8.33 -40.37 49.25
N GLY A 739 9.08 -39.30 48.91
CA GLY A 739 10.55 -39.29 48.90
C GLY A 739 11.20 -38.60 47.68
N LYS A 740 12.30 -37.84 47.78
CA LYS A 740 13.09 -37.38 48.95
C LYS A 740 13.77 -36.03 48.61
N LYS A 741 13.99 -35.18 49.63
CA LYS A 741 14.89 -34.01 49.53
C LYS A 741 16.36 -34.44 49.39
N PRO A 742 17.25 -33.63 48.79
CA PRO A 742 18.68 -33.96 48.66
C PRO A 742 19.35 -34.06 50.03
N THR A 743 20.25 -35.02 50.19
CA THR A 743 20.94 -35.31 51.46
C THR A 743 22.19 -34.44 51.66
N ALA A 744 22.43 -34.04 52.91
CA ALA A 744 23.55 -33.18 53.31
C ALA A 744 24.96 -33.75 52.98
N ALA A 745 25.07 -35.03 52.63
CA ALA A 745 26.31 -35.63 52.15
C ALA A 745 26.83 -35.01 50.84
N ALA A 746 25.94 -34.53 49.95
CA ALA A 746 26.33 -33.89 48.70
C ALA A 746 27.00 -32.51 48.91
N LEU A 747 26.61 -31.78 49.97
CA LEU A 747 27.20 -30.50 50.33
C LEU A 747 28.56 -30.65 51.05
N LEU A 748 28.77 -31.75 51.77
CA LEU A 748 30.03 -32.04 52.44
C LEU A 748 31.15 -32.45 51.48
N LEU A 749 30.86 -33.17 50.38
CA LEU A 749 31.86 -33.49 49.37
C LEU A 749 32.35 -32.25 48.58
N ALA A 750 31.48 -31.28 48.33
CA ALA A 750 31.86 -30.02 47.70
C ALA A 750 32.79 -29.17 48.60
N GLY A 751 32.54 -29.14 49.91
CA GLY A 751 33.38 -28.43 50.88
C GLY A 751 34.79 -29.02 51.01
N VAL A 752 34.92 -30.36 51.04
CA VAL A 752 36.22 -31.03 51.17
C VAL A 752 37.10 -30.84 49.92
N LEU A 753 36.51 -30.84 48.72
CA LEU A 753 37.25 -30.59 47.47
C LEU A 753 37.77 -29.15 47.34
N LEU A 754 37.08 -28.18 47.94
CA LEU A 754 37.56 -26.79 48.02
C LEU A 754 38.68 -26.61 49.06
N ALA A 755 38.58 -27.26 50.21
CA ALA A 755 39.62 -27.21 51.25
C ALA A 755 40.94 -27.86 50.81
N VAL A 756 40.90 -29.00 50.12
CA VAL A 756 42.11 -29.67 49.60
C VAL A 756 42.79 -28.84 48.50
N ARG A 757 42.04 -28.03 47.74
CA ARG A 757 42.62 -27.13 46.73
C ARG A 757 43.39 -25.94 47.32
N GLN A 758 43.02 -25.47 48.51
CA GLN A 758 43.74 -24.39 49.20
C GLN A 758 44.96 -24.87 50.00
N LEU A 759 45.01 -26.16 50.39
CA LEU A 759 46.15 -26.78 51.08
C LEU A 759 47.24 -27.34 50.12
N ILE A 760 47.04 -27.24 48.81
CA ILE A 760 48.05 -27.58 47.78
C ILE A 760 48.63 -26.29 47.14
N ALA A 761 48.22 -25.11 47.62
CA ALA A 761 48.64 -23.79 47.15
C ALA A 761 49.34 -22.95 48.25
N GLN A 762 49.98 -23.61 49.22
CA GLN A 762 50.92 -23.06 50.19
C GLN A 762 52.20 -23.90 50.22
#